data_AF-A0A4S4EFE9-F1
#
_entry.id   AF-A0A4S4EFE9-F1
#
_cell.length_a   1.000
_cell.length_b   1.000
_cell.length_c   1.000
_cell.angle_alpha   90.00
_cell.angle_beta   90.00
_cell.angle_gamma   90.00
#
_symmetry.space_group_name_H-M   'P 1'
#
loop_
_entity.id
_entity.type
_entity.pdbx_description
1 polymer ?
#
loop_
_entity_poly.entity_id
_entity_poly.type
_entity_poly.pdbx_seq_one_letter_code
_entity_poly.pdbx_strand_id
1 'polypeptide(L)'
;MDSLGLSSTLLRFFSVLITILIFYIIVKYQHLKRTMKTKLVSLPPGPKPWPIVGNLPEMLKHKPTFRWIHQMMETMNVEIMCIRLGNVHVIPITSPEIAREFLKKQDSIFSSRPFCMSADLTSRGYLTTALTPLGEQWKKMRRVLASDVLSPARHRWLHDKRVEEADHIVRYVYNQCKNSMIGGGASVGMVNIRVSAQHYCGNVIKKMIFNKRFFGEGREDGSPGVEEEEHMSALFTILGYIYSFCVSDYIPFLRGLVDLDGHEKVMRKAVGTVAKYQDPEIDERIKQWMDGNIATKKEQEDLLDVLIMLKDANGGPLLSTEEIKAQIVEVLPGMKEQKWIHEGLIIESLPNGMFRVRLDNEGLILDVRGRVVSWSSAGTCGFRGTRRGTPFAAQTAAGNAIRTVVDQGMQRAEVMIKGPGLGRDAALRAIRRSGQADTIGIVMRRALLGEIEGTCITRAKSEKIPHEYSTIVGIQESVHEILMNLKKIVLRSNLYGTCDASICVKGPGYVTAQDIISPPYVEIVDNTQHIASLTEPIDLCIRLQIERNRGYRIKSPNNFQDGSYPIDAVFMPVRNANHSIHSYGNGDEKQEILFLEIWTNGSLTPKEAFHEASRNLIDLFIPFFHTEEENFHLDDNQPKPAHVRHDSDLIIEKILFKRTSLSFVWGLHSGWNKDTFGC
;
A
#
# COMPACT_ATOMS: atom_id res chain seq x y z
N MET A 1 32.00 73.23 -25.12
CA MET A 1 32.58 72.00 -24.58
C MET A 1 31.66 71.50 -23.47
N ASP A 2 30.35 71.40 -23.73
CA ASP A 2 29.31 71.46 -22.67
C ASP A 2 28.10 70.53 -22.90
N SER A 3 28.25 69.47 -23.70
CA SER A 3 27.16 68.49 -23.93
C SER A 3 27.37 67.12 -23.25
N LEU A 4 28.55 66.87 -22.68
CA LEU A 4 28.86 65.60 -21.98
C LEU A 4 28.59 65.63 -20.46
N GLY A 5 28.35 66.82 -19.88
CA GLY A 5 28.09 66.98 -18.44
C GLY A 5 26.68 66.52 -18.01
N LEU A 6 25.67 66.74 -18.85
CA LEU A 6 24.25 66.48 -18.52
C LEU A 6 23.90 64.99 -18.35
N SER A 7 24.58 64.09 -19.08
CA SER A 7 24.34 62.64 -18.96
C SER A 7 24.82 62.08 -17.62
N SER A 8 25.99 62.55 -17.14
CA SER A 8 26.54 62.10 -15.86
C SER A 8 25.75 62.61 -14.65
N THR A 9 25.20 63.83 -14.75
CA THR A 9 24.38 64.42 -13.68
C THR A 9 23.01 63.77 -13.61
N LEU A 10 22.39 63.44 -14.75
CA LEU A 10 21.16 62.65 -14.80
C LEU A 10 21.35 61.24 -14.22
N LEU A 11 22.44 60.55 -14.57
CA LEU A 11 22.72 59.22 -14.02
C LEU A 11 22.93 59.26 -12.49
N ARG A 12 23.64 60.27 -11.99
CA ARG A 12 23.80 60.51 -10.54
C ARG A 12 22.47 60.85 -9.87
N PHE A 13 21.62 61.62 -10.53
CA PHE A 13 20.29 61.96 -10.02
C PHE A 13 19.40 60.73 -9.90
N PHE A 14 19.36 59.86 -10.91
CA PHE A 14 18.63 58.59 -10.84
C PHE A 14 19.22 57.64 -9.80
N SER A 15 20.56 57.56 -9.66
CA SER A 15 21.21 56.78 -8.61
C SER A 15 20.82 57.26 -7.20
N VAL A 16 20.82 58.58 -6.97
CA VAL A 16 20.38 59.17 -5.70
C VAL A 16 18.90 58.90 -5.45
N LEU A 17 18.04 59.07 -6.46
CA LEU A 17 16.60 58.78 -6.33
C LEU A 17 16.34 57.30 -5.98
N ILE A 18 17.07 56.37 -6.61
CA ILE A 18 16.99 54.94 -6.30
C ILE A 18 17.45 54.67 -4.86
N THR A 19 18.54 55.29 -4.40
CA THR A 19 19.00 55.12 -3.01
C THR A 19 18.00 55.68 -1.99
N ILE A 20 17.36 56.81 -2.28
CA ILE A 20 16.31 57.40 -1.43
C ILE A 20 15.08 56.48 -1.40
N LEU A 21 14.67 55.93 -2.54
CA LEU A 21 13.55 54.99 -2.62
C LEU A 21 13.84 53.71 -1.83
N ILE A 22 15.04 53.14 -1.97
CA ILE A 22 15.48 51.97 -1.20
C ILE A 22 15.49 52.29 0.30
N PHE A 23 16.02 53.45 0.70
CA PHE A 23 16.03 53.89 2.09
C PHE A 23 14.61 54.07 2.65
N TYR A 24 13.71 54.69 1.88
CA TYR A 24 12.30 54.84 2.25
C TYR A 24 11.61 53.49 2.42
N ILE A 25 11.86 52.52 1.53
CA ILE A 25 11.34 51.16 1.65
C ILE A 25 11.88 50.49 2.92
N ILE A 26 13.18 50.64 3.22
CA ILE A 26 13.80 50.09 4.44
C ILE A 26 13.17 50.70 5.71
N VAL A 27 13.00 52.03 5.76
CA VAL A 27 12.40 52.72 6.90
C VAL A 27 10.94 52.32 7.08
N LYS A 28 10.16 52.27 6.00
CA LYS A 28 8.75 51.84 6.04
C LYS A 28 8.62 50.38 6.47
N TYR A 29 9.52 49.51 6.01
CA TYR A 29 9.60 48.11 6.43
C TYR A 29 9.96 47.98 7.91
N GLN A 30 10.95 48.74 8.39
CA GLN A 30 11.32 48.77 9.81
C GLN A 30 10.17 49.30 10.67
N HIS A 31 9.46 50.32 10.20
CA HIS A 31 8.32 50.89 10.91
C HIS A 31 7.17 49.88 11.00
N LEU A 32 6.82 49.23 9.89
CA LEU A 32 5.78 48.18 9.84
C LEU A 32 6.13 46.99 10.75
N LYS A 33 7.41 46.59 10.77
CA LYS A 33 7.93 45.54 11.66
C LYS A 33 7.84 45.93 13.14
N ARG A 34 7.93 47.23 13.45
CA ARG A 34 7.84 47.76 14.82
C ARG A 34 6.38 47.84 15.30
N THR A 35 5.43 48.06 14.39
CA THR A 35 3.98 48.10 14.70
C THR A 35 3.38 46.69 14.86
N MET A 36 3.96 45.66 14.26
CA MET A 36 3.50 44.26 14.37
C MET A 36 4.16 43.46 15.51
N LYS A 37 4.37 44.07 16.68
CA LYS A 37 4.72 43.33 17.91
C LYS A 37 3.46 42.93 18.68
N THR A 38 2.61 42.13 18.05
CA THR A 38 1.63 41.32 18.77
C THR A 38 2.33 40.07 19.31
N LYS A 39 1.83 39.54 20.43
CA LYS A 39 2.37 38.37 21.15
C LYS A 39 2.52 37.19 20.18
N LEU A 40 3.73 36.97 19.68
CA LEU A 40 4.00 36.01 18.62
C LEU A 40 3.92 34.60 19.22
N VAL A 41 2.90 33.84 18.84
CA VAL A 41 2.89 32.39 19.05
C VAL A 41 4.18 31.85 18.42
N SER A 42 4.98 31.13 19.19
CA SER A 42 6.25 30.59 18.70
C SER A 42 5.96 29.60 17.58
N LEU A 43 6.39 29.94 16.36
CA LEU A 43 6.39 29.00 15.24
C LEU A 43 7.39 27.87 15.51
N PRO A 44 7.20 26.69 14.89
CA PRO A 44 8.22 25.65 14.90
C PRO A 44 9.58 26.19 14.43
N PRO A 45 10.69 25.58 14.88
CA PRO A 45 12.02 25.99 14.46
C PRO A 45 12.17 25.85 12.94
N GLY A 46 13.08 26.61 12.33
CA GLY A 46 13.31 26.51 10.91
C GLY A 46 14.42 27.43 10.40
N PRO A 47 14.83 27.26 9.14
CA PRO A 47 15.89 28.06 8.55
C PRO A 47 15.48 29.54 8.51
N LYS A 48 16.45 30.43 8.73
CA LYS A 48 16.19 31.87 8.75
C LYS A 48 15.76 32.32 7.33
N PRO A 49 14.56 32.90 7.17
CA PRO A 49 14.06 33.28 5.85
C PRO A 49 14.72 34.57 5.35
N TRP A 50 14.93 34.69 4.03
CA TRP A 50 15.27 35.96 3.41
C TRP A 50 14.08 36.91 3.44
N PRO A 51 14.31 38.24 3.42
CA PRO A 51 13.23 39.21 3.30
C PRO A 51 12.39 38.94 2.03
N ILE A 52 11.06 38.98 2.19
CA ILE A 52 10.04 38.85 1.11
C ILE A 52 9.96 37.44 0.50
N VAL A 53 11.07 36.89 0.00
CA VAL A 53 11.08 35.61 -0.73
C VAL A 53 11.22 34.38 0.15
N GLY A 54 11.54 34.55 1.44
CA GLY A 54 11.70 33.42 2.36
C GLY A 54 12.91 32.56 1.98
N ASN A 55 12.71 31.25 1.88
CA ASN A 55 13.72 30.25 1.54
C ASN A 55 13.59 29.74 0.09
N LEU A 56 12.94 30.54 -0.78
CA LEU A 56 12.81 30.20 -2.21
C LEU A 56 14.16 30.09 -2.95
N PRO A 57 15.17 30.94 -2.68
CA PRO A 57 16.49 30.76 -3.30
C PRO A 57 17.14 29.42 -2.94
N GLU A 58 17.07 29.01 -1.68
CA GLU A 58 17.58 27.71 -1.22
C GLU A 58 16.80 26.56 -1.86
N MET A 59 15.47 26.67 -1.96
CA MET A 59 14.63 25.70 -2.65
C MET A 59 15.04 25.51 -4.12
N LEU A 60 15.32 26.61 -4.84
CA LEU A 60 15.75 26.56 -6.24
C LEU A 60 17.14 25.93 -6.40
N LYS A 61 18.04 26.21 -5.46
CA LYS A 61 19.40 25.67 -5.45
C LYS A 61 19.44 24.16 -5.12
N HIS A 62 18.52 23.68 -4.29
CA HIS A 62 18.56 22.33 -3.73
C HIS A 62 17.37 21.46 -4.15
N LYS A 63 17.37 21.01 -5.41
CA LYS A 63 16.37 20.08 -5.95
C LYS A 63 16.82 18.61 -5.81
N PRO A 64 15.90 17.65 -5.57
CA PRO A 64 14.47 17.87 -5.34
C PRO A 64 14.21 18.41 -3.93
N THR A 65 13.34 19.42 -3.84
CA THR A 65 13.12 20.22 -2.63
C THR A 65 12.81 19.38 -1.39
N PHE A 66 11.98 18.33 -1.52
CA PHE A 66 11.60 17.50 -0.38
C PHE A 66 12.80 16.81 0.29
N ARG A 67 13.85 16.43 -0.46
CA ARG A 67 15.07 15.84 0.10
C ARG A 67 15.90 16.87 0.85
N TRP A 68 15.99 18.08 0.31
CA TRP A 68 16.63 19.19 0.99
C TRP A 68 15.92 19.52 2.31
N ILE A 69 14.59 19.54 2.31
CA ILE A 69 13.79 19.71 3.53
C ILE A 69 14.10 18.62 4.55
N HIS A 70 14.10 17.34 4.13
CA HIS A 70 14.41 16.22 5.01
C HIS A 70 15.82 16.31 5.62
N GLN A 71 16.83 16.55 4.79
CA GLN A 71 18.22 16.74 5.23
C GLN A 71 18.36 17.91 6.22
N MET A 72 17.61 18.98 6.02
CA MET A 72 17.59 20.12 6.93
C MET A 72 17.00 19.71 8.30
N MET A 73 15.90 18.95 8.32
CA MET A 73 15.31 18.46 9.57
C MET A 73 16.26 17.54 10.33
N GLU A 74 16.95 16.63 9.63
CA GLU A 74 17.98 15.77 10.21
C GLU A 74 19.15 16.58 10.79
N THR A 75 19.65 17.56 10.03
CA THR A 75 20.78 18.42 10.46
C THR A 75 20.41 19.27 11.68
N MET A 76 19.17 19.77 11.73
CA MET A 76 18.67 20.56 12.85
C MET A 76 18.20 19.68 14.03
N ASN A 77 18.13 18.36 13.85
CA ASN A 77 17.62 17.38 14.80
C ASN A 77 16.21 17.74 15.31
N VAL A 78 15.28 17.99 14.37
CA VAL A 78 13.89 18.37 14.67
C VAL A 78 12.89 17.46 13.95
N GLU A 79 11.79 17.15 14.62
CA GLU A 79 10.71 16.33 14.06
C GLU A 79 9.58 17.15 13.42
N ILE A 80 9.57 18.46 13.67
CA ILE A 80 8.68 19.46 13.07
C ILE A 80 9.48 20.72 12.77
N MET A 81 9.31 21.26 11.56
CA MET A 81 10.04 22.46 11.11
C MET A 81 9.09 23.45 10.45
N CYS A 82 9.45 24.73 10.40
CA CYS A 82 8.74 25.76 9.67
C CYS A 82 9.64 26.38 8.60
N ILE A 83 9.33 26.16 7.32
CA ILE A 83 10.01 26.80 6.20
C ILE A 83 9.09 27.84 5.61
N ARG A 84 9.60 29.07 5.42
CA ARG A 84 8.85 30.12 4.76
C ARG A 84 9.20 30.15 3.28
N LEU A 85 8.25 29.90 2.38
CA LEU A 85 8.42 30.03 0.94
C LEU A 85 7.54 31.20 0.46
N GLY A 86 8.16 32.35 0.16
CA GLY A 86 7.44 33.59 -0.05
C GLY A 86 6.59 33.99 1.16
N ASN A 87 5.27 34.05 0.97
CA ASN A 87 4.30 34.33 2.04
C ASN A 87 3.64 33.07 2.63
N VAL A 88 4.05 31.88 2.20
CA VAL A 88 3.48 30.61 2.66
C VAL A 88 4.41 29.96 3.68
N HIS A 89 3.84 29.43 4.76
CA HIS A 89 4.56 28.57 5.69
C HIS A 89 4.34 27.11 5.32
N VAL A 90 5.43 26.39 5.07
CA VAL A 90 5.44 24.96 4.84
C VAL A 90 5.94 24.29 6.11
N ILE A 91 5.12 23.39 6.65
CA ILE A 91 5.38 22.68 7.90
C ILE A 91 5.64 21.20 7.60
N PRO A 92 6.89 20.78 7.35
CA PRO A 92 7.23 19.38 7.24
C PRO A 92 7.28 18.71 8.63
N ILE A 93 6.89 17.44 8.66
CA ILE A 93 6.79 16.60 9.87
C ILE A 93 7.40 15.23 9.55
N THR A 94 8.21 14.71 10.47
CA THR A 94 8.81 13.36 10.37
C THR A 94 8.38 12.42 11.50
N SER A 95 7.82 12.94 12.61
CA SER A 95 7.30 12.12 13.71
C SER A 95 5.89 11.55 13.40
N PRO A 96 5.68 10.23 13.56
CA PRO A 96 4.35 9.61 13.48
C PRO A 96 3.35 10.15 14.52
N GLU A 97 3.83 10.50 15.72
CA GLU A 97 3.02 11.04 16.80
C GLU A 97 2.45 12.40 16.42
N ILE A 98 3.29 13.28 15.88
CA ILE A 98 2.87 14.59 15.38
C ILE A 98 1.96 14.41 14.17
N ALA A 99 2.30 13.53 13.21
CA ALA A 99 1.46 13.27 12.05
C ALA A 99 0.03 12.84 12.46
N ARG A 100 -0.10 12.03 13.52
CA ARG A 100 -1.41 11.64 14.08
C ARG A 100 -2.20 12.82 14.67
N GLU A 101 -1.54 13.83 15.21
CA GLU A 101 -2.22 15.06 15.66
C GLU A 101 -2.89 15.76 14.46
N PHE A 102 -2.17 15.96 13.36
CA PHE A 102 -2.70 16.64 12.16
C PHE A 102 -3.74 15.82 11.40
N LEU A 103 -3.46 14.53 11.19
CA LEU A 103 -4.26 13.68 10.29
C LEU A 103 -5.44 12.98 10.96
N LYS A 104 -5.47 12.92 12.31
CA LYS A 104 -6.53 12.22 13.04
C LYS A 104 -7.19 13.08 14.13
N LYS A 105 -6.42 13.76 14.99
CA LYS A 105 -7.01 14.51 16.09
C LYS A 105 -7.55 15.88 15.66
N GLN A 106 -6.88 16.53 14.71
CA GLN A 106 -7.20 17.85 14.18
C GLN A 106 -7.50 17.80 12.67
N ASP A 107 -8.01 16.66 12.20
CA ASP A 107 -8.27 16.42 10.77
C ASP A 107 -9.25 17.45 10.19
N SER A 108 -10.24 17.90 10.96
CA SER A 108 -11.19 18.94 10.55
C SER A 108 -10.52 20.28 10.20
N ILE A 109 -9.35 20.58 10.79
CA ILE A 109 -8.57 21.79 10.53
C ILE A 109 -7.63 21.58 9.34
N PHE A 110 -6.98 20.40 9.25
CA PHE A 110 -5.88 20.15 8.30
C PHE A 110 -6.25 19.29 7.08
N SER A 111 -7.51 18.88 6.93
CA SER A 111 -7.93 18.01 5.82
C SER A 111 -8.06 18.73 4.47
N SER A 112 -8.02 20.06 4.44
CA SER A 112 -8.10 20.82 3.19
C SER A 112 -6.86 20.69 2.31
N ARG A 113 -7.00 21.01 1.02
CA ARG A 113 -5.91 20.98 0.03
C ARG A 113 -5.39 22.39 -0.24
N PRO A 114 -4.08 22.57 -0.45
CA PRO A 114 -3.54 23.85 -0.84
C PRO A 114 -3.91 24.17 -2.28
N PHE A 115 -4.11 25.45 -2.57
CA PHE A 115 -4.23 25.93 -3.94
C PHE A 115 -2.84 25.93 -4.59
N CYS A 116 -2.66 25.15 -5.64
CA CYS A 116 -1.44 25.13 -6.44
C CYS A 116 -1.73 24.94 -7.93
N MET A 117 -0.79 25.36 -8.77
CA MET A 117 -0.90 25.34 -10.22
C MET A 117 -1.10 23.92 -10.76
N SER A 118 -0.36 22.94 -10.22
CA SER A 118 -0.44 21.56 -10.68
C SER A 118 -1.80 20.92 -10.35
N ALA A 119 -2.34 21.17 -9.15
CA ALA A 119 -3.67 20.71 -8.76
C ALA A 119 -4.75 21.36 -9.61
N ASP A 120 -4.70 22.68 -9.80
CA ASP A 120 -5.64 23.46 -10.61
C ASP A 120 -5.72 22.95 -12.07
N LEU A 121 -4.57 22.77 -12.73
CA LEU A 121 -4.53 22.26 -14.11
C LEU A 121 -5.04 20.82 -14.22
N THR A 122 -4.66 19.95 -13.28
CA THR A 122 -5.05 18.53 -13.32
C THR A 122 -6.54 18.33 -13.04
N SER A 123 -7.09 19.12 -12.11
CA SER A 123 -8.48 19.03 -11.67
C SER A 123 -9.44 19.93 -12.44
N ARG A 124 -8.97 20.58 -13.51
CA ARG A 124 -9.73 21.56 -14.31
C ARG A 124 -10.41 22.64 -13.47
N GLY A 125 -9.67 23.22 -12.52
CA GLY A 125 -10.21 24.22 -11.59
C GLY A 125 -10.90 23.62 -10.37
N TYR A 126 -10.32 22.57 -9.78
CA TYR A 126 -10.79 21.94 -8.54
C TYR A 126 -12.19 21.33 -8.64
N LEU A 127 -12.44 20.64 -9.76
CA LEU A 127 -13.70 19.93 -10.00
C LEU A 127 -13.70 18.47 -9.51
N THR A 128 -12.59 18.00 -8.93
CA THR A 128 -12.35 16.58 -8.59
C THR A 128 -12.49 16.31 -7.10
N THR A 129 -12.04 15.14 -6.61
CA THR A 129 -12.16 14.74 -5.19
C THR A 129 -10.86 14.88 -4.40
N ALA A 130 -9.72 14.40 -4.92
CA ALA A 130 -8.48 14.29 -4.15
C ALA A 130 -7.69 15.61 -4.08
N LEU A 131 -7.79 16.44 -5.12
CA LEU A 131 -7.05 17.69 -5.27
C LEU A 131 -7.85 18.94 -4.85
N THR A 132 -9.17 18.83 -4.76
CA THR A 132 -10.10 19.92 -4.44
C THR A 132 -10.07 20.29 -2.95
N PRO A 133 -9.94 21.58 -2.59
CA PRO A 133 -10.08 22.06 -1.22
C PRO A 133 -11.44 21.73 -0.62
N LEU A 134 -11.55 21.70 0.71
CA LEU A 134 -12.81 21.43 1.39
C LEU A 134 -13.87 22.45 0.97
N GLY A 135 -15.04 21.94 0.56
CA GLY A 135 -16.17 22.74 0.12
C GLY A 135 -17.28 21.85 -0.41
N GLU A 136 -18.37 22.46 -0.89
CA GLU A 136 -19.52 21.72 -1.43
C GLU A 136 -19.14 20.88 -2.65
N GLN A 137 -18.24 21.37 -3.51
CA GLN A 137 -17.74 20.60 -4.65
C GLN A 137 -17.04 19.32 -4.21
N TRP A 138 -16.12 19.42 -3.25
CA TRP A 138 -15.43 18.26 -2.69
C TRP A 138 -16.41 17.27 -2.04
N LYS A 139 -17.40 17.76 -1.26
CA LYS A 139 -18.41 16.90 -0.64
C LYS A 139 -19.22 16.14 -1.70
N LYS A 140 -19.64 16.82 -2.77
CA LYS A 140 -20.36 16.23 -3.89
C LYS A 140 -19.56 15.11 -4.54
N MET A 141 -18.32 15.40 -4.96
CA MET A 141 -17.48 14.44 -5.67
C MET A 141 -17.03 13.28 -4.78
N ARG A 142 -16.71 13.55 -3.51
CA ARG A 142 -16.38 12.50 -2.52
C ARG A 142 -17.53 11.52 -2.31
N ARG A 143 -18.77 12.02 -2.23
CA ARG A 143 -19.95 11.16 -2.13
C ARG A 143 -20.06 10.27 -3.36
N VAL A 144 -20.04 10.86 -4.56
CA VAL A 144 -20.11 10.13 -5.84
C VAL A 144 -19.05 9.04 -5.93
N LEU A 145 -17.78 9.36 -5.62
CA LEU A 145 -16.73 8.36 -5.65
C LEU A 145 -16.97 7.23 -4.64
N ALA A 146 -17.36 7.56 -3.41
CA ALA A 146 -17.55 6.56 -2.35
C ALA A 146 -18.76 5.63 -2.61
N SER A 147 -19.89 6.17 -3.10
CA SER A 147 -21.10 5.38 -3.34
C SER A 147 -21.08 4.63 -4.67
N ASP A 148 -20.64 5.29 -5.74
CA ASP A 148 -20.93 4.82 -7.09
C ASP A 148 -19.71 4.23 -7.81
N VAL A 149 -18.50 4.69 -7.48
CA VAL A 149 -17.25 4.28 -8.16
C VAL A 149 -16.44 3.29 -7.33
N LEU A 150 -16.24 3.56 -6.04
CA LEU A 150 -15.35 2.81 -5.13
C LEU A 150 -16.10 1.91 -4.15
N SER A 151 -17.40 1.67 -4.37
CA SER A 151 -18.17 0.81 -3.49
C SER A 151 -17.81 -0.68 -3.67
N PRO A 152 -17.97 -1.52 -2.63
CA PRO A 152 -17.70 -2.96 -2.73
C PRO A 152 -18.51 -3.65 -3.83
N ALA A 153 -19.74 -3.20 -4.06
CA ALA A 153 -20.59 -3.70 -5.14
C ALA A 153 -19.99 -3.36 -6.51
N ARG A 154 -19.55 -2.12 -6.71
CA ARG A 154 -18.91 -1.69 -7.96
C ARG A 154 -17.58 -2.41 -8.19
N HIS A 155 -16.79 -2.62 -7.14
CA HIS A 155 -15.55 -3.38 -7.22
C HIS A 155 -15.77 -4.84 -7.65
N ARG A 156 -16.83 -5.49 -7.15
CA ARG A 156 -17.23 -6.84 -7.59
C ARG A 156 -17.74 -6.85 -9.04
N TRP A 157 -18.56 -5.88 -9.42
CA TRP A 157 -19.09 -5.77 -10.78
C TRP A 157 -17.96 -5.61 -11.83
N LEU A 158 -16.88 -4.92 -11.50
CA LEU A 158 -15.70 -4.76 -12.37
C LEU A 158 -14.72 -5.95 -12.33
N HIS A 159 -15.01 -7.02 -11.60
CA HIS A 159 -14.09 -8.14 -11.39
C HIS A 159 -13.63 -8.77 -12.71
N ASP A 160 -14.57 -9.10 -13.59
CA ASP A 160 -14.26 -9.86 -14.80
C ASP A 160 -13.40 -9.04 -15.78
N LYS A 161 -13.61 -7.72 -15.83
CA LYS A 161 -12.76 -6.81 -16.60
C LYS A 161 -11.30 -6.80 -16.10
N ARG A 162 -11.09 -6.91 -14.78
CA ARG A 162 -9.73 -6.98 -14.22
C ARG A 162 -9.08 -8.34 -14.45
N VAL A 163 -9.87 -9.42 -14.43
CA VAL A 163 -9.40 -10.78 -14.75
C VAL A 163 -8.98 -10.87 -16.22
N GLU A 164 -9.78 -10.30 -17.13
CA GLU A 164 -9.46 -10.24 -18.56
C GLU A 164 -8.10 -9.58 -18.81
N GLU A 165 -7.84 -8.43 -18.18
CA GLU A 165 -6.53 -7.77 -18.30
C GLU A 165 -5.39 -8.54 -17.61
N ALA A 166 -5.70 -9.34 -16.59
CA ALA A 166 -4.71 -10.23 -15.96
C ALA A 166 -4.31 -11.36 -16.91
N ASP A 167 -5.27 -11.97 -17.61
CA ASP A 167 -4.99 -12.97 -18.65
C ASP A 167 -4.18 -12.38 -19.80
N HIS A 168 -4.48 -11.13 -20.17
CA HIS A 168 -3.75 -10.42 -21.21
C HIS A 168 -2.28 -10.16 -20.86
N ILE A 169 -1.96 -9.74 -19.62
CA ILE A 169 -0.56 -9.56 -19.23
C ILE A 169 0.17 -10.90 -19.15
N VAL A 170 -0.49 -11.97 -18.69
CA VAL A 170 0.10 -13.33 -18.70
C VAL A 170 0.43 -13.76 -20.13
N ARG A 171 -0.50 -13.55 -21.08
CA ARG A 171 -0.28 -13.85 -22.50
C ARG A 171 0.86 -13.03 -23.11
N TYR A 172 0.93 -11.74 -22.77
CA TYR A 172 2.01 -10.86 -23.21
C TYR A 172 3.39 -11.36 -22.73
N VAL A 173 3.50 -11.66 -21.44
CA VAL A 173 4.74 -12.21 -20.84
C VAL A 173 5.11 -13.56 -21.48
N TYR A 174 4.13 -14.44 -21.68
CA TYR A 174 4.34 -15.73 -22.35
C TYR A 174 4.87 -15.57 -23.78
N ASN A 175 4.27 -14.67 -24.57
CA ASN A 175 4.70 -14.43 -25.95
C ASN A 175 6.12 -13.86 -26.03
N GLN A 176 6.48 -12.94 -25.12
CA GLN A 176 7.84 -12.41 -25.01
C GLN A 176 8.86 -13.52 -24.69
N CYS A 177 8.52 -14.43 -23.77
CA CYS A 177 9.34 -15.60 -23.48
C CYS A 177 9.45 -16.54 -24.69
N LYS A 178 8.36 -16.79 -25.41
CA LYS A 178 8.34 -17.70 -26.58
C LYS A 178 9.15 -17.15 -27.76
N ASN A 179 8.98 -15.89 -28.12
CA ASN A 179 9.63 -15.29 -29.29
C ASN A 179 11.16 -15.20 -29.11
N SER A 180 11.64 -15.08 -27.88
CA SER A 180 13.09 -15.11 -27.57
C SER A 180 13.77 -16.46 -27.88
N MET A 181 13.02 -17.57 -27.96
CA MET A 181 13.56 -18.90 -28.24
C MET A 181 13.77 -19.18 -29.73
N ILE A 182 13.18 -18.37 -30.63
CA ILE A 182 13.17 -18.61 -32.07
C ILE A 182 14.41 -17.97 -32.76
N GLY A 183 15.08 -17.02 -32.10
CA GLY A 183 16.18 -16.21 -32.65
C GLY A 183 17.60 -16.80 -32.57
N GLY A 184 17.76 -18.13 -32.43
CA GLY A 184 19.06 -18.80 -32.59
C GLY A 184 20.19 -18.45 -31.60
N GLY A 185 19.93 -17.67 -30.55
CA GLY A 185 20.85 -17.38 -29.46
C GLY A 185 20.22 -17.69 -28.11
N ALA A 186 20.97 -18.29 -27.18
CA ALA A 186 20.52 -18.69 -25.84
C ALA A 186 20.21 -17.52 -24.89
N SER A 187 19.50 -16.48 -25.35
CA SER A 187 18.95 -15.42 -24.51
C SER A 187 17.55 -15.83 -24.06
N VAL A 188 17.42 -16.27 -22.81
CA VAL A 188 16.12 -16.38 -22.12
C VAL A 188 15.40 -15.04 -22.25
N GLY A 189 14.14 -15.04 -22.71
CA GLY A 189 13.34 -13.83 -22.91
C GLY A 189 13.32 -12.95 -21.67
N MET A 190 14.07 -11.86 -21.70
CA MET A 190 14.12 -10.91 -20.60
C MET A 190 12.89 -10.03 -20.64
N VAL A 191 12.07 -10.12 -19.60
CA VAL A 191 10.86 -9.29 -19.45
C VAL A 191 11.15 -8.12 -18.52
N ASN A 192 10.91 -6.91 -19.00
CA ASN A 192 11.02 -5.71 -18.19
C ASN A 192 9.78 -5.53 -17.32
N ILE A 193 9.87 -5.98 -16.06
CA ILE A 193 8.76 -5.96 -15.09
C ILE A 193 8.20 -4.55 -14.87
N ARG A 194 9.04 -3.51 -14.90
CA ARG A 194 8.59 -2.13 -14.76
C ARG A 194 7.66 -1.72 -15.89
N VAL A 195 7.98 -2.12 -17.12
CA VAL A 195 7.15 -1.87 -18.31
C VAL A 195 5.88 -2.72 -18.25
N SER A 196 6.00 -4.01 -17.93
CA SER A 196 4.86 -4.92 -17.79
C SER A 196 3.86 -4.48 -16.71
N ALA A 197 4.34 -4.09 -15.53
CA ALA A 197 3.51 -3.62 -14.43
C ALA A 197 2.84 -2.28 -14.78
N GLN A 198 3.57 -1.35 -15.39
CA GLN A 198 3.02 -0.10 -15.87
C GLN A 198 1.90 -0.32 -16.89
N HIS A 199 2.12 -1.23 -17.85
CA HIS A 199 1.17 -1.53 -18.90
C HIS A 199 -0.08 -2.24 -18.37
N TYR A 200 0.09 -3.19 -17.45
CA TYR A 200 -1.03 -3.88 -16.78
C TYR A 200 -1.90 -2.89 -15.99
N CYS A 201 -1.30 -2.07 -15.13
CA CYS A 201 -2.05 -1.06 -14.37
C CYS A 201 -2.74 -0.07 -15.32
N GLY A 202 -2.01 0.33 -16.37
CA GLY A 202 -2.48 0.94 -17.62
C GLY A 202 -3.85 0.49 -18.04
N ASN A 203 -3.87 -0.75 -18.48
CA ASN A 203 -4.99 -1.32 -19.19
C ASN A 203 -6.15 -1.67 -18.25
N VAL A 204 -5.86 -2.12 -17.02
CA VAL A 204 -6.90 -2.42 -16.02
C VAL A 204 -7.80 -1.21 -15.78
N ILE A 205 -7.23 -0.02 -15.52
CA ILE A 205 -8.06 1.15 -15.22
C ILE A 205 -8.81 1.66 -16.45
N LYS A 206 -8.17 1.66 -17.64
CA LYS A 206 -8.84 2.03 -18.89
C LYS A 206 -9.96 1.08 -19.24
N LYS A 207 -9.78 -0.23 -19.02
CA LYS A 207 -10.82 -1.24 -19.19
C LYS A 207 -11.97 -1.01 -18.22
N MET A 208 -11.69 -0.65 -16.97
CA MET A 208 -12.74 -0.34 -16.00
C MET A 208 -13.49 0.97 -16.30
N ILE A 209 -12.81 1.98 -16.86
CA ILE A 209 -13.40 3.30 -17.13
C ILE A 209 -14.10 3.37 -18.48
N PHE A 210 -13.45 2.90 -19.54
CA PHE A 210 -13.89 3.07 -20.92
C PHE A 210 -14.35 1.77 -21.59
N ASN A 211 -14.21 0.63 -20.90
CA ASN A 211 -14.33 -0.71 -21.48
C ASN A 211 -13.37 -0.95 -22.68
N LYS A 212 -12.29 -0.17 -22.74
CA LYS A 212 -11.28 -0.21 -23.81
C LYS A 212 -9.91 -0.57 -23.23
N ARG A 213 -9.17 -1.36 -24.00
CA ARG A 213 -7.78 -1.71 -23.64
C ARG A 213 -6.78 -0.65 -24.11
N PHE A 214 -6.98 -0.08 -25.29
CA PHE A 214 -6.12 0.95 -25.90
C PHE A 214 -6.95 2.08 -26.49
N PHE A 215 -6.37 3.28 -26.56
CA PHE A 215 -6.96 4.41 -27.31
C PHE A 215 -6.64 4.35 -28.81
N GLY A 216 -5.53 3.72 -29.19
CA GLY A 216 -5.12 3.48 -30.57
C GLY A 216 -4.96 1.99 -30.88
N GLU A 217 -4.31 1.67 -31.99
CA GLU A 217 -3.99 0.28 -32.33
C GLU A 217 -2.88 -0.26 -31.42
N GLY A 218 -3.16 -1.38 -30.75
CA GLY A 218 -2.13 -2.14 -30.04
C GLY A 218 -1.20 -2.85 -31.01
N ARG A 219 -0.03 -3.28 -30.54
CA ARG A 219 0.88 -4.10 -31.37
C ARG A 219 0.42 -5.56 -31.38
N GLU A 220 0.78 -6.31 -32.43
CA GLU A 220 0.40 -7.73 -32.59
C GLU A 220 0.86 -8.63 -31.43
N ASP A 221 1.98 -8.26 -30.79
CA ASP A 221 2.52 -8.98 -29.62
C ASP A 221 1.78 -8.66 -28.31
N GLY A 222 0.81 -7.74 -28.34
CA GLY A 222 0.05 -7.26 -27.19
C GLY A 222 0.73 -6.15 -26.40
N SER A 223 1.82 -5.55 -26.91
CA SER A 223 2.48 -4.39 -26.32
C SER A 223 1.68 -3.10 -26.55
N PRO A 224 1.96 -2.01 -25.79
CA PRO A 224 1.31 -0.74 -26.02
C PRO A 224 1.64 -0.18 -27.41
N GLY A 225 0.65 0.46 -28.03
CA GLY A 225 0.84 1.30 -29.21
C GLY A 225 1.53 2.63 -28.87
N VAL A 226 1.83 3.44 -29.88
CA VAL A 226 2.52 4.73 -29.69
C VAL A 226 1.64 5.70 -28.89
N GLU A 227 0.34 5.72 -29.17
CA GLU A 227 -0.66 6.53 -28.48
C GLU A 227 -0.74 6.16 -27.00
N GLU A 228 -0.64 4.87 -26.71
CA GLU A 228 -0.71 4.35 -25.35
C GLU A 228 0.55 4.72 -24.55
N GLU A 229 1.73 4.58 -25.15
CA GLU A 229 2.98 5.01 -24.54
C GLU A 229 2.98 6.52 -24.28
N GLU A 230 2.50 7.33 -25.23
CA GLU A 230 2.40 8.78 -25.10
C GLU A 230 1.44 9.17 -23.95
N HIS A 231 0.23 8.59 -23.94
CA HIS A 231 -0.78 8.83 -22.92
C HIS A 231 -0.31 8.45 -21.51
N MET A 232 0.27 7.26 -21.37
CA MET A 232 0.78 6.77 -20.09
C MET A 232 1.96 7.61 -19.59
N SER A 233 2.87 7.98 -20.48
CA SER A 233 3.99 8.87 -20.13
C SER A 233 3.49 10.22 -19.61
N ALA A 234 2.46 10.79 -20.24
CA ALA A 234 1.84 12.04 -19.81
C ALA A 234 1.16 11.91 -18.43
N LEU A 235 0.41 10.82 -18.17
CA LEU A 235 -0.18 10.55 -16.86
C LEU A 235 0.86 10.47 -15.73
N PHE A 236 1.96 9.73 -15.96
CA PHE A 236 3.05 9.65 -14.98
C PHE A 236 3.77 11.00 -14.80
N THR A 237 3.85 11.81 -15.85
CA THR A 237 4.39 13.16 -15.78
C THR A 237 3.51 14.04 -14.90
N ILE A 238 2.19 14.07 -15.11
CA ILE A 238 1.23 14.79 -14.26
C ILE A 238 1.45 14.41 -12.80
N LEU A 239 1.46 13.11 -12.51
CA LEU A 239 1.60 12.59 -11.16
C LEU A 239 2.97 12.86 -10.51
N GLY A 240 4.03 12.97 -11.30
CA GLY A 240 5.34 13.38 -10.81
C GLY A 240 5.40 14.84 -10.37
N TYR A 241 4.48 15.67 -10.89
CA TYR A 241 4.48 17.13 -10.70
C TYR A 241 3.32 17.63 -9.81
N ILE A 242 2.27 16.83 -9.58
CA ILE A 242 1.23 17.13 -8.57
C ILE A 242 1.90 17.39 -7.21
N TYR A 243 1.59 18.54 -6.61
CA TYR A 243 2.18 19.03 -5.34
C TYR A 243 3.72 19.08 -5.29
N SER A 244 4.40 19.01 -6.43
CA SER A 244 5.83 19.28 -6.51
C SER A 244 6.09 20.76 -6.22
N PHE A 245 7.11 21.04 -5.40
CA PHE A 245 7.48 22.39 -5.01
C PHE A 245 7.83 23.26 -6.23
N CYS A 246 6.91 24.16 -6.58
CA CYS A 246 7.05 25.09 -7.69
C CYS A 246 7.06 26.54 -7.18
N VAL A 247 7.95 27.37 -7.72
CA VAL A 247 8.06 28.79 -7.34
C VAL A 247 6.77 29.56 -7.63
N SER A 248 6.05 29.25 -8.71
CA SER A 248 4.83 29.96 -9.08
C SER A 248 3.68 29.77 -8.07
N ASP A 249 3.72 28.70 -7.27
CA ASP A 249 2.75 28.46 -6.18
C ASP A 249 2.98 29.41 -4.99
N TYR A 250 4.22 29.85 -4.79
CA TYR A 250 4.61 30.70 -3.66
C TYR A 250 4.75 32.18 -4.04
N ILE A 251 4.83 32.47 -5.34
CA ILE A 251 4.84 33.82 -5.90
C ILE A 251 3.73 33.92 -6.96
N PRO A 252 2.45 34.07 -6.57
CA PRO A 252 1.32 33.95 -7.48
C PRO A 252 1.32 34.95 -8.64
N PHE A 253 1.92 36.14 -8.46
CA PHE A 253 2.00 37.13 -9.54
C PHE A 253 2.92 36.72 -10.69
N LEU A 254 3.80 35.73 -10.50
CA LEU A 254 4.64 35.18 -11.57
C LEU A 254 3.93 34.08 -12.37
N ARG A 255 2.80 33.57 -11.87
CA ARG A 255 2.04 32.49 -12.52
C ARG A 255 1.59 32.92 -13.92
N GLY A 256 1.87 32.10 -14.94
CA GLY A 256 1.58 32.42 -16.34
C GLY A 256 2.48 33.48 -16.99
N LEU A 257 3.28 34.23 -16.23
CA LEU A 257 4.23 35.22 -16.77
C LEU A 257 5.64 34.65 -16.93
N VAL A 258 6.14 33.93 -15.92
CA VAL A 258 7.50 33.38 -15.90
C VAL A 258 7.51 31.99 -15.26
N ASP A 259 7.82 30.96 -16.04
CA ASP A 259 7.93 29.57 -15.58
C ASP A 259 9.36 29.22 -15.16
N LEU A 260 9.79 29.75 -14.00
CA LEU A 260 11.17 29.63 -13.50
C LEU A 260 11.65 28.19 -13.32
N ASP A 261 10.75 27.27 -12.96
CA ASP A 261 11.06 25.85 -12.76
C ASP A 261 10.76 24.98 -13.99
N GLY A 262 10.11 25.52 -15.03
CA GLY A 262 9.61 24.75 -16.19
C GLY A 262 8.39 23.86 -15.88
N HIS A 263 7.90 23.86 -14.64
CA HIS A 263 6.82 22.98 -14.19
C HIS A 263 5.49 23.30 -14.88
N GLU A 264 5.18 24.58 -15.11
CA GLU A 264 3.91 24.98 -15.73
C GLU A 264 3.83 24.49 -17.17
N LYS A 265 4.90 24.66 -17.95
CA LYS A 265 4.99 24.19 -19.33
C LYS A 265 4.88 22.68 -19.42
N VAL A 266 5.59 21.95 -18.55
CA VAL A 266 5.54 20.48 -18.50
C VAL A 266 4.13 20.00 -18.15
N MET A 267 3.50 20.58 -17.13
CA MET A 267 2.13 20.22 -16.72
C MET A 267 1.11 20.51 -17.81
N ARG A 268 1.14 21.69 -18.43
CA ARG A 268 0.21 22.03 -19.53
C ARG A 268 0.34 21.07 -20.70
N LYS A 269 1.57 20.73 -21.08
CA LYS A 269 1.81 19.73 -22.14
C LYS A 269 1.22 18.37 -21.75
N ALA A 270 1.52 17.89 -20.55
CA ALA A 270 1.08 16.57 -20.10
C ALA A 270 -0.45 16.47 -19.97
N VAL A 271 -1.09 17.47 -19.35
CA VAL A 271 -2.56 17.56 -19.26
C VAL A 271 -3.18 17.65 -20.66
N GLY A 272 -2.59 18.42 -21.57
CA GLY A 272 -3.03 18.50 -22.97
C GLY A 272 -2.93 17.15 -23.70
N THR A 273 -1.84 16.41 -23.51
CA THR A 273 -1.68 15.05 -24.08
C THR A 273 -2.71 14.08 -23.50
N VAL A 274 -3.02 14.14 -22.21
CA VAL A 274 -4.06 13.28 -21.61
C VAL A 274 -5.45 13.62 -22.17
N ALA A 275 -5.79 14.92 -22.22
CA ALA A 275 -7.06 15.39 -22.77
C ALA A 275 -7.24 15.02 -24.25
N LYS A 276 -6.16 15.06 -25.05
CA LYS A 276 -6.15 14.64 -26.47
C LYS A 276 -6.75 13.24 -26.68
N TYR A 277 -6.50 12.31 -25.76
CA TYR A 277 -6.99 10.93 -25.87
C TYR A 277 -8.28 10.67 -25.10
N GLN A 278 -8.46 11.29 -23.93
CA GLN A 278 -9.60 11.02 -23.06
C GLN A 278 -10.85 11.82 -23.43
N ASP A 279 -10.71 13.09 -23.79
CA ASP A 279 -11.87 13.97 -24.00
C ASP A 279 -12.74 13.52 -25.19
N PRO A 280 -12.19 13.12 -26.35
CA PRO A 280 -13.00 12.65 -27.46
C PRO A 280 -13.84 11.42 -27.10
N GLU A 281 -13.26 10.47 -26.35
CA GLU A 281 -13.93 9.25 -25.88
C GLU A 281 -15.08 9.57 -24.92
N ILE A 282 -14.87 10.52 -24.01
CA ILE A 282 -15.89 10.97 -23.05
C ILE A 282 -17.01 11.71 -23.79
N ASP A 283 -16.67 12.65 -24.66
CA ASP A 283 -17.63 13.47 -25.38
C ASP A 283 -18.49 12.62 -26.33
N GLU A 284 -17.88 11.65 -27.01
CA GLU A 284 -18.60 10.70 -27.85
C GLU A 284 -19.57 9.84 -27.03
N ARG A 285 -19.12 9.29 -25.90
CA ARG A 285 -19.99 8.48 -25.03
C ARG A 285 -21.15 9.31 -24.46
N ILE A 286 -20.91 10.55 -24.04
CA ILE A 286 -21.97 11.45 -23.56
C ILE A 286 -23.00 11.71 -24.66
N LYS A 287 -22.56 12.00 -25.89
CA LYS A 287 -23.47 12.18 -27.03
C LYS A 287 -24.31 10.94 -27.29
N GLN A 288 -23.71 9.74 -27.26
CA GLN A 288 -24.42 8.48 -27.44
C GLN A 288 -25.55 8.28 -26.41
N TRP A 289 -25.33 8.70 -25.16
CA TRP A 289 -26.35 8.66 -24.10
C TRP A 289 -27.42 9.76 -24.26
N MET A 290 -27.07 10.94 -24.76
CA MET A 290 -28.00 12.06 -25.00
C MET A 290 -28.90 11.84 -26.21
N ASP A 291 -28.35 11.31 -27.31
CA ASP A 291 -29.05 11.16 -28.60
C ASP A 291 -29.98 9.94 -28.66
N GLY A 292 -30.10 9.17 -27.56
CA GLY A 292 -31.01 8.01 -27.49
C GLY A 292 -30.61 6.82 -28.36
N ASN A 293 -29.45 6.84 -29.03
CA ASN A 293 -28.91 5.68 -29.76
C ASN A 293 -28.60 4.46 -28.86
N ILE A 294 -28.65 4.66 -27.53
CA ILE A 294 -28.56 3.65 -26.46
C ILE A 294 -29.94 3.35 -25.83
N ALA A 295 -31.06 3.63 -26.51
CA ALA A 295 -32.40 3.22 -26.04
C ALA A 295 -32.55 1.69 -25.85
N THR A 296 -31.59 0.88 -26.34
CA THR A 296 -31.52 -0.58 -26.16
C THR A 296 -30.51 -1.05 -25.10
N LYS A 297 -29.54 -0.22 -24.68
CA LYS A 297 -28.58 -0.54 -23.61
C LYS A 297 -29.16 -0.07 -22.27
N LYS A 298 -29.93 -0.93 -21.61
CA LYS A 298 -30.51 -0.65 -20.28
C LYS A 298 -29.49 -0.74 -19.14
N GLU A 299 -28.29 -1.25 -19.39
CA GLU A 299 -27.31 -1.57 -18.36
C GLU A 299 -26.03 -0.75 -18.54
N GLN A 300 -25.51 -0.24 -17.42
CA GLN A 300 -24.17 0.37 -17.35
C GLN A 300 -23.13 -0.68 -17.75
N GLU A 301 -22.12 -0.33 -18.54
CA GLU A 301 -21.06 -1.26 -18.94
C GLU A 301 -19.72 -1.00 -18.27
N ASP A 302 -19.44 0.26 -17.95
CA ASP A 302 -18.18 0.73 -17.36
C ASP A 302 -18.39 1.93 -16.41
N LEU A 303 -17.32 2.41 -15.78
CA LEU A 303 -17.41 3.54 -14.85
C LEU A 303 -17.73 4.88 -15.53
N LEU A 304 -17.44 5.05 -16.82
CA LEU A 304 -17.83 6.25 -17.55
C LEU A 304 -19.36 6.33 -17.66
N ASP A 305 -20.01 5.23 -18.04
CA ASP A 305 -21.48 5.15 -18.06
C ASP A 305 -22.08 5.44 -16.68
N VAL A 306 -21.47 4.91 -15.61
CA VAL A 306 -21.89 5.21 -14.23
C VAL A 306 -21.88 6.72 -13.98
N LEU A 307 -20.77 7.40 -14.27
CA LEU A 307 -20.63 8.84 -14.04
C LEU A 307 -21.61 9.67 -14.88
N ILE A 308 -21.85 9.27 -16.13
CA ILE A 308 -22.80 9.94 -17.03
C ILE A 308 -24.25 9.79 -16.55
N MET A 309 -24.61 8.61 -16.05
CA MET A 309 -25.99 8.27 -15.69
C MET A 309 -26.42 8.78 -14.30
N LEU A 310 -25.52 9.34 -13.49
CA LEU A 310 -25.86 9.87 -12.18
C LEU A 310 -26.84 11.04 -12.32
N LYS A 311 -27.92 11.00 -11.53
CA LYS A 311 -28.97 12.02 -11.52
C LYS A 311 -29.03 12.79 -10.22
N ASP A 312 -29.38 14.06 -10.32
CA ASP A 312 -29.69 14.92 -9.17
C ASP A 312 -31.13 14.66 -8.65
N ALA A 313 -31.52 15.38 -7.60
CA ALA A 313 -32.86 15.26 -7.02
C ALA A 313 -33.99 15.65 -7.98
N ASN A 314 -33.70 16.42 -9.03
CA ASN A 314 -34.65 16.88 -10.04
C ASN A 314 -34.70 15.95 -11.26
N GLY A 315 -33.92 14.87 -11.27
CA GLY A 315 -33.83 13.91 -12.37
C GLY A 315 -32.93 14.35 -13.52
N GLY A 316 -32.23 15.49 -13.40
CA GLY A 316 -31.22 15.96 -14.36
C GLY A 316 -29.83 15.35 -14.08
N PRO A 317 -28.84 15.54 -14.97
CA PRO A 317 -27.48 15.04 -14.75
C PRO A 317 -26.85 15.63 -13.48
N LEU A 318 -26.32 14.76 -12.60
CA LEU A 318 -25.67 15.18 -11.36
C LEU A 318 -24.30 15.85 -11.60
N LEU A 319 -23.60 15.39 -12.65
CA LEU A 319 -22.25 15.83 -13.00
C LEU A 319 -22.27 16.54 -14.35
N SER A 320 -21.50 17.62 -14.44
CA SER A 320 -21.20 18.28 -15.71
C SER A 320 -20.12 17.52 -16.49
N THR A 321 -20.06 17.76 -17.80
CA THR A 321 -19.03 17.17 -18.68
C THR A 321 -17.61 17.46 -18.18
N GLU A 322 -17.33 18.69 -17.73
CA GLU A 322 -16.00 19.05 -17.22
C GLU A 322 -15.66 18.33 -15.91
N GLU A 323 -16.65 18.05 -15.05
CA GLU A 323 -16.44 17.27 -13.83
C GLU A 323 -16.14 15.80 -14.14
N ILE A 324 -16.83 15.21 -15.12
CA ILE A 324 -16.56 13.85 -15.58
C ILE A 324 -15.14 13.76 -16.13
N LYS A 325 -14.76 14.68 -17.04
CA LYS A 325 -13.42 14.75 -17.61
C LYS A 325 -12.34 14.91 -16.55
N ALA A 326 -12.52 15.86 -15.62
CA ALA A 326 -11.59 16.09 -14.54
C ALA A 326 -11.46 14.86 -13.61
N GLN A 327 -12.58 14.24 -13.24
CA GLN A 327 -12.57 13.11 -12.32
C GLN A 327 -11.91 11.87 -12.92
N ILE A 328 -12.08 11.62 -14.21
CA ILE A 328 -11.40 10.53 -14.92
C ILE A 328 -9.89 10.74 -14.92
N VAL A 329 -9.43 11.96 -15.22
CA VAL A 329 -7.99 12.32 -15.16
C VAL A 329 -7.41 12.07 -13.77
N GLU A 330 -8.17 12.27 -12.69
CA GLU A 330 -7.71 12.02 -11.31
C GLU A 330 -7.75 10.54 -10.89
N VAL A 331 -8.73 9.77 -11.37
CA VAL A 331 -8.87 8.34 -11.03
C VAL A 331 -7.76 7.49 -11.66
N LEU A 332 -7.32 7.82 -12.87
CA LEU A 332 -6.25 7.06 -13.54
C LEU A 332 -4.91 7.10 -12.76
N PRO A 333 -4.32 8.24 -12.38
CA PRO A 333 -3.03 8.33 -11.67
C PRO A 333 -2.89 7.51 -10.36
N GLY A 334 -3.98 7.02 -9.76
CA GLY A 334 -3.91 6.01 -8.68
C GLY A 334 -3.10 4.75 -9.05
N MET A 335 -2.79 4.57 -10.34
CA MET A 335 -1.90 3.56 -10.92
C MET A 335 -0.46 3.56 -10.41
N LYS A 336 0.10 4.68 -9.90
CA LYS A 336 1.52 4.69 -9.47
C LYS A 336 1.75 3.80 -8.26
N GLU A 337 0.87 3.90 -7.27
CA GLU A 337 0.93 3.07 -6.07
C GLU A 337 0.82 1.59 -6.46
N GLN A 338 -0.11 1.25 -7.35
CA GLN A 338 -0.25 -0.11 -7.88
C GLN A 338 0.98 -0.56 -8.67
N LYS A 339 1.56 0.27 -9.55
CA LYS A 339 2.78 -0.05 -10.28
C LYS A 339 3.93 -0.36 -9.34
N TRP A 340 4.19 0.47 -8.32
CA TRP A 340 5.26 0.22 -7.35
C TRP A 340 4.97 -0.99 -6.47
N ILE A 341 3.71 -1.23 -6.09
CA ILE A 341 3.31 -2.43 -5.35
C ILE A 341 3.52 -3.68 -6.20
N HIS A 342 3.15 -3.67 -7.49
CA HIS A 342 3.34 -4.81 -8.38
C HIS A 342 4.82 -5.01 -8.73
N GLU A 343 5.57 -3.95 -9.04
CA GLU A 343 7.01 -4.01 -9.28
C GLU A 343 7.74 -4.51 -8.03
N GLY A 344 7.44 -3.95 -6.86
CA GLY A 344 7.99 -4.35 -5.56
C GLY A 344 7.62 -5.78 -5.19
N LEU A 345 6.34 -6.15 -5.27
CA LEU A 345 5.88 -7.52 -4.98
C LEU A 345 6.49 -8.52 -5.95
N ILE A 346 6.60 -8.19 -7.24
CA ILE A 346 7.25 -9.09 -8.21
C ILE A 346 8.73 -9.20 -7.86
N ILE A 347 9.44 -8.10 -7.61
CA ILE A 347 10.87 -8.12 -7.22
C ILE A 347 11.09 -8.88 -5.90
N GLU A 348 10.23 -8.70 -4.90
CA GLU A 348 10.27 -9.43 -3.62
C GLU A 348 9.90 -10.91 -3.78
N SER A 349 9.01 -11.23 -4.73
CA SER A 349 8.61 -12.61 -5.06
C SER A 349 9.61 -13.30 -5.99
N LEU A 350 10.43 -12.54 -6.73
CA LEU A 350 11.52 -13.07 -7.50
C LEU A 350 12.58 -13.58 -6.51
N PRO A 351 13.06 -14.82 -6.67
CA PRO A 351 14.15 -15.30 -5.85
C PRO A 351 15.39 -14.44 -6.12
N ASN A 352 15.73 -13.58 -5.16
CA ASN A 352 16.98 -12.82 -5.17
C ASN A 352 18.16 -13.80 -5.33
N GLY A 353 18.87 -13.69 -6.45
CA GLY A 353 20.12 -14.41 -6.73
C GLY A 353 19.97 -15.94 -6.75
N MET A 354 19.48 -16.50 -7.85
CA MET A 354 19.37 -17.95 -7.99
C MET A 354 20.73 -18.57 -8.35
N PHE A 355 21.51 -19.00 -7.35
CA PHE A 355 22.73 -19.78 -7.59
C PHE A 355 22.41 -21.27 -7.65
N ARG A 356 22.98 -21.96 -8.63
CA ARG A 356 22.81 -23.41 -8.82
C ARG A 356 23.95 -24.13 -8.11
N VAL A 357 23.65 -24.88 -7.06
CA VAL A 357 24.65 -25.67 -6.34
C VAL A 357 24.68 -27.08 -6.91
N ARG A 358 25.85 -27.51 -7.40
CA ARG A 358 26.11 -28.90 -7.80
C ARG A 358 27.01 -29.55 -6.75
N LEU A 359 26.49 -30.58 -6.10
CA LEU A 359 27.21 -31.34 -5.07
C LEU A 359 27.71 -32.66 -5.67
N ASP A 360 28.88 -32.60 -6.30
CA ASP A 360 29.75 -33.78 -6.44
C ASP A 360 30.75 -33.77 -5.26
N ASN A 361 31.77 -34.63 -5.18
CA ASN A 361 32.76 -34.60 -4.08
C ASN A 361 33.55 -33.26 -3.98
N GLU A 362 33.17 -32.29 -4.79
CA GLU A 362 33.54 -30.88 -4.85
C GLU A 362 32.23 -30.06 -4.78
N GLY A 363 32.09 -29.20 -3.77
CA GLY A 363 30.96 -28.29 -3.60
C GLY A 363 31.13 -27.09 -4.52
N LEU A 364 30.45 -27.09 -5.66
CA LEU A 364 30.55 -26.07 -6.70
C LEU A 364 29.28 -25.20 -6.69
N ILE A 365 29.45 -23.88 -6.52
CA ILE A 365 28.36 -22.89 -6.58
C ILE A 365 28.48 -22.13 -7.89
N LEU A 366 27.44 -22.24 -8.71
CA LEU A 366 27.36 -21.63 -10.05
C LEU A 366 26.36 -20.47 -10.08
N ASP A 367 26.69 -19.41 -10.80
CA ASP A 367 25.76 -18.34 -11.19
C ASP A 367 24.67 -18.90 -12.15
N VAL A 368 23.57 -18.17 -12.34
CA VAL A 368 22.49 -18.51 -13.30
C VAL A 368 23.01 -18.74 -14.72
N ARG A 369 24.20 -18.18 -15.05
CA ARG A 369 24.90 -18.35 -16.34
C ARG A 369 25.84 -19.56 -16.40
N GLY A 370 25.88 -20.40 -15.36
CA GLY A 370 26.75 -21.58 -15.29
C GLY A 370 28.24 -21.28 -15.00
N ARG A 371 28.56 -20.06 -14.54
CA ARG A 371 29.92 -19.67 -14.14
C ARG A 371 30.18 -20.03 -12.69
N VAL A 372 31.39 -20.51 -12.37
CA VAL A 372 31.79 -20.82 -10.99
C VAL A 372 31.95 -19.53 -10.19
N VAL A 373 31.19 -19.42 -9.11
CA VAL A 373 31.19 -18.26 -8.19
C VAL A 373 31.99 -18.58 -6.94
N SER A 374 31.79 -19.79 -6.41
CA SER A 374 32.55 -20.31 -5.27
C SER A 374 32.70 -21.81 -5.43
N TRP A 375 33.82 -22.36 -4.98
CA TRP A 375 34.05 -23.79 -4.97
C TRP A 375 34.87 -24.18 -3.74
N SER A 376 34.62 -25.38 -3.23
CA SER A 376 35.42 -26.00 -2.19
C SER A 376 35.38 -27.51 -2.33
N SER A 377 36.46 -28.21 -2.00
CA SER A 377 36.52 -29.66 -2.06
C SER A 377 37.02 -30.23 -0.73
N ALA A 378 36.81 -31.54 -0.52
CA ALA A 378 37.42 -32.24 0.59
C ALA A 378 38.96 -32.07 0.60
N GLY A 379 39.57 -31.96 -0.58
CA GLY A 379 41.01 -31.72 -0.71
C GLY A 379 41.45 -30.33 -0.24
N THR A 380 40.72 -29.27 -0.59
CA THR A 380 41.03 -27.91 -0.13
C THR A 380 40.71 -27.70 1.34
N CYS A 381 39.77 -28.48 1.89
CA CYS A 381 39.47 -28.50 3.33
C CYS A 381 40.48 -29.33 4.16
N GLY A 382 41.60 -29.76 3.57
CA GLY A 382 42.68 -30.45 4.28
C GLY A 382 42.49 -31.97 4.44
N PHE A 383 41.42 -32.56 3.90
CA PHE A 383 41.22 -34.01 3.95
C PHE A 383 42.10 -34.71 2.89
N ARG A 384 42.84 -35.75 3.32
CA ARG A 384 43.72 -36.57 2.47
C ARG A 384 43.38 -38.06 2.56
N GLY A 385 43.69 -38.81 1.50
CA GLY A 385 43.47 -40.26 1.45
C GLY A 385 42.01 -40.67 1.65
N THR A 386 41.77 -41.75 2.39
CA THR A 386 40.43 -42.31 2.68
C THR A 386 39.50 -41.33 3.40
N ARG A 387 40.03 -40.29 4.06
CA ARG A 387 39.24 -39.27 4.74
C ARG A 387 38.49 -38.32 3.79
N ARG A 388 38.87 -38.26 2.50
CA ARG A 388 38.20 -37.43 1.49
C ARG A 388 36.78 -37.87 1.16
N GLY A 389 36.48 -39.17 1.27
CA GLY A 389 35.16 -39.73 0.95
C GLY A 389 34.19 -39.72 2.13
N THR A 390 34.52 -39.07 3.24
CA THR A 390 33.68 -39.10 4.45
C THR A 390 32.52 -38.12 4.36
N PRO A 391 31.36 -38.44 4.96
CA PRO A 391 30.22 -37.51 5.03
C PRO A 391 30.58 -36.17 5.69
N PHE A 392 31.47 -36.21 6.68
CA PHE A 392 31.99 -35.02 7.35
C PHE A 392 32.80 -34.14 6.39
N ALA A 393 33.70 -34.71 5.57
CA ALA A 393 34.46 -33.94 4.60
C ALA A 393 33.57 -33.26 3.55
N ALA A 394 32.50 -33.93 3.12
CA ALA A 394 31.52 -33.36 2.20
C ALA A 394 30.71 -32.22 2.84
N GLN A 395 30.33 -32.36 4.12
CA GLN A 395 29.65 -31.33 4.89
C GLN A 395 30.52 -30.08 5.05
N THR A 396 31.80 -30.25 5.41
CA THR A 396 32.76 -29.15 5.57
C THR A 396 33.03 -28.44 4.24
N ALA A 397 33.20 -29.20 3.15
CA ALA A 397 33.38 -28.62 1.82
C ALA A 397 32.17 -27.79 1.38
N ALA A 398 30.95 -28.31 1.56
CA ALA A 398 29.72 -27.59 1.26
C ALA A 398 29.57 -26.32 2.11
N GLY A 399 29.80 -26.42 3.42
CA GLY A 399 29.73 -25.27 4.34
C GLY A 399 30.70 -24.15 3.97
N ASN A 400 31.95 -24.49 3.61
CA ASN A 400 32.95 -23.51 3.18
C ASN A 400 32.57 -22.83 1.87
N ALA A 401 32.08 -23.58 0.87
CA ALA A 401 31.64 -22.99 -0.39
C ALA A 401 30.48 -21.99 -0.19
N ILE A 402 29.52 -22.35 0.69
CA ILE A 402 28.35 -21.52 1.03
C ILE A 402 28.76 -20.26 1.80
N ARG A 403 29.68 -20.38 2.77
CA ARG A 403 30.14 -19.24 3.58
C ARG A 403 30.68 -18.11 2.71
N THR A 404 31.52 -18.45 1.72
CA THR A 404 32.10 -17.49 0.78
C THR A 404 31.05 -16.71 0.00
N VAL A 405 29.95 -17.34 -0.40
CA VAL A 405 28.89 -16.66 -1.17
C VAL A 405 27.92 -15.91 -0.28
N VAL A 406 27.67 -16.39 0.95
CA VAL A 406 26.90 -15.64 1.97
C VAL A 406 27.63 -14.35 2.33
N ASP A 407 28.95 -14.39 2.51
CA ASP A 407 29.77 -13.19 2.76
C ASP A 407 29.74 -12.21 1.57
N GLN A 408 29.47 -12.70 0.36
CA GLN A 408 29.25 -11.90 -0.85
C GLN A 408 27.79 -11.44 -1.04
N GLY A 409 26.93 -11.64 -0.03
CA GLY A 409 25.55 -11.17 -0.02
C GLY A 409 24.53 -12.14 -0.62
N MET A 410 24.89 -13.42 -0.82
CA MET A 410 23.94 -14.45 -1.28
C MET A 410 22.90 -14.77 -0.20
N GLN A 411 21.61 -14.56 -0.50
CA GLN A 411 20.51 -14.80 0.45
C GLN A 411 19.66 -16.04 0.13
N ARG A 412 19.71 -16.57 -1.10
CA ARG A 412 18.95 -17.74 -1.54
C ARG A 412 19.74 -18.55 -2.57
N ALA A 413 19.48 -19.87 -2.65
CA ALA A 413 20.10 -20.76 -3.64
C ALA A 413 19.18 -21.95 -3.97
N GLU A 414 19.28 -22.46 -5.20
CA GLU A 414 18.64 -23.70 -5.64
C GLU A 414 19.68 -24.83 -5.68
N VAL A 415 19.41 -25.91 -4.94
CA VAL A 415 20.37 -27.00 -4.74
C VAL A 415 19.92 -28.20 -5.57
N MET A 416 20.74 -28.59 -6.54
CA MET A 416 20.47 -29.74 -7.40
C MET A 416 21.37 -30.91 -7.00
N ILE A 417 20.75 -31.99 -6.54
CA ILE A 417 21.46 -33.22 -6.16
C ILE A 417 21.08 -34.30 -7.16
N LYS A 418 22.10 -34.89 -7.82
CA LYS A 418 21.91 -36.05 -8.67
C LYS A 418 22.33 -37.32 -7.92
N GLY A 419 21.33 -38.15 -7.61
CA GLY A 419 21.49 -39.50 -7.06
C GLY A 419 21.79 -39.56 -5.55
N PRO A 420 21.53 -40.71 -4.92
CA PRO A 420 21.73 -40.91 -3.47
C PRO A 420 23.22 -41.03 -3.09
N GLY A 421 23.57 -40.66 -1.85
CA GLY A 421 24.91 -40.92 -1.30
C GLY A 421 25.19 -40.23 0.06
N LEU A 422 25.83 -40.95 0.98
CA LEU A 422 26.09 -40.50 2.36
C LEU A 422 26.82 -39.14 2.47
N GLY A 423 27.71 -38.82 1.52
CA GLY A 423 28.37 -37.51 1.43
C GLY A 423 27.43 -36.37 1.01
N ARG A 424 26.48 -36.65 0.12
CA ARG A 424 25.50 -35.66 -0.39
C ARG A 424 24.44 -35.35 0.66
N ASP A 425 23.99 -36.36 1.41
CA ASP A 425 23.04 -36.18 2.52
C ASP A 425 23.64 -35.34 3.66
N ALA A 426 24.94 -35.49 3.92
CA ALA A 426 25.65 -34.66 4.88
C ALA A 426 25.80 -33.21 4.41
N ALA A 427 26.09 -32.99 3.11
CA ALA A 427 26.09 -31.66 2.51
C ALA A 427 24.70 -30.99 2.55
N LEU A 428 23.62 -31.74 2.27
CA LEU A 428 22.23 -31.25 2.37
C LEU A 428 21.87 -30.85 3.82
N ARG A 429 22.31 -31.63 4.82
CA ARG A 429 22.10 -31.29 6.24
C ARG A 429 22.82 -30.01 6.66
N ALA A 430 23.98 -29.71 6.08
CA ALA A 430 24.66 -28.43 6.28
C ALA A 430 23.82 -27.25 5.76
N ILE A 431 23.18 -27.41 4.59
CA ILE A 431 22.33 -26.39 3.97
C ILE A 431 21.02 -26.19 4.74
N ARG A 432 20.39 -27.28 5.23
CA ARG A 432 19.08 -27.24 5.92
C ARG A 432 19.08 -26.60 7.32
N ARG A 433 20.23 -26.48 7.98
CA ARG A 433 20.31 -25.98 9.37
C ARG A 433 20.27 -24.44 9.47
N SER A 434 20.58 -23.70 8.41
CA SER A 434 20.48 -22.23 8.40
C SER A 434 19.13 -21.76 7.86
N GLY A 435 18.42 -20.87 8.57
CA GLY A 435 17.19 -20.20 8.09
C GLY A 435 15.86 -20.86 8.50
N GLN A 436 15.87 -21.85 9.40
CA GLN A 436 14.63 -22.44 9.92
C GLN A 436 13.89 -21.49 10.86
N ALA A 437 14.62 -20.69 11.65
CA ALA A 437 14.02 -19.74 12.58
C ALA A 437 13.17 -18.68 11.88
N ASP A 438 13.60 -18.23 10.70
CA ASP A 438 12.88 -17.22 9.90
C ASP A 438 11.59 -17.77 9.32
N THR A 439 11.66 -18.97 8.75
CA THR A 439 10.48 -19.66 8.22
C THR A 439 9.45 -19.88 9.34
N ILE A 440 9.89 -20.35 10.52
CA ILE A 440 9.03 -20.56 11.68
C ILE A 440 8.45 -19.22 12.17
N GLY A 441 9.26 -18.16 12.25
CA GLY A 441 8.83 -16.82 12.66
C GLY A 441 7.74 -16.24 11.75
N ILE A 442 7.91 -16.33 10.44
CA ILE A 442 6.94 -15.88 9.44
C ILE A 442 5.62 -16.67 9.55
N VAL A 443 5.72 -18.00 9.62
CA VAL A 443 4.54 -18.87 9.68
C VAL A 443 3.79 -18.68 11.00
N MET A 444 4.50 -18.58 12.13
CA MET A 444 3.90 -18.27 13.44
C MET A 444 3.22 -16.92 13.45
N ARG A 445 3.85 -15.87 12.90
CA ARG A 445 3.25 -14.54 12.81
C ARG A 445 1.94 -14.57 12.04
N ARG A 446 1.87 -15.33 10.94
CA ARG A 446 0.65 -15.48 10.14
C ARG A 446 -0.44 -16.23 10.89
N ALA A 447 -0.09 -17.32 11.57
CA ALA A 447 -1.04 -18.09 12.37
C ALA A 447 -1.60 -17.26 13.53
N LEU A 448 -0.74 -16.52 14.26
CA LEU A 448 -1.13 -15.65 15.36
C LEU A 448 -2.11 -14.54 14.94
N LEU A 449 -1.93 -13.94 13.76
CA LEU A 449 -2.76 -12.84 13.28
C LEU A 449 -4.02 -13.30 12.54
N GLY A 450 -3.98 -14.43 11.85
CA GLY A 450 -5.03 -14.85 10.93
C GLY A 450 -5.92 -16.00 11.43
N GLU A 451 -5.35 -16.93 12.20
CA GLU A 451 -5.99 -18.22 12.49
C GLU A 451 -6.54 -18.35 13.91
N ILE A 452 -6.25 -17.38 14.78
CA ILE A 452 -6.75 -17.40 16.17
C ILE A 452 -8.18 -16.89 16.21
N GLU A 453 -9.02 -17.62 16.95
CA GLU A 453 -10.41 -17.28 17.13
C GLU A 453 -10.64 -16.24 18.23
N GLY A 454 -11.47 -15.24 17.94
CA GLY A 454 -11.87 -14.20 18.88
C GLY A 454 -13.38 -14.17 19.09
N THR A 455 -13.81 -13.65 20.24
CA THR A 455 -15.21 -13.41 20.58
C THR A 455 -15.52 -11.92 20.52
N CYS A 456 -16.59 -11.52 19.84
CA CYS A 456 -17.04 -10.13 19.83
C CYS A 456 -18.56 -10.00 19.68
N ILE A 457 -19.07 -8.79 19.95
CA ILE A 457 -20.46 -8.43 19.72
C ILE A 457 -20.65 -8.17 18.23
N THR A 458 -21.61 -8.83 17.60
CA THR A 458 -21.86 -8.75 16.15
C THR A 458 -23.17 -8.07 15.79
N ARG A 459 -24.12 -7.99 16.72
CA ARG A 459 -25.39 -7.28 16.52
C ARG A 459 -25.88 -6.63 17.80
N ALA A 460 -26.60 -5.53 17.64
CA ALA A 460 -27.38 -4.87 18.69
C ALA A 460 -28.81 -4.59 18.19
N LYS A 461 -29.81 -4.88 19.01
CA LYS A 461 -31.24 -4.64 18.72
C LYS A 461 -31.86 -3.86 19.86
N SER A 462 -32.59 -2.79 19.55
CA SER A 462 -33.33 -2.01 20.54
C SER A 462 -34.63 -1.49 19.94
N GLU A 463 -35.70 -1.52 20.72
CA GLU A 463 -37.05 -1.09 20.30
C GLU A 463 -37.19 0.44 20.19
N LYS A 464 -36.36 1.19 20.93
CA LYS A 464 -36.40 2.66 20.98
C LYS A 464 -35.51 3.35 19.94
N ILE A 465 -34.84 2.59 19.07
CA ILE A 465 -33.86 3.12 18.11
C ILE A 465 -34.45 3.03 16.69
N PRO A 466 -34.85 4.15 16.08
CA PRO A 466 -35.42 4.14 14.73
C PRO A 466 -34.36 3.98 13.62
N HIS A 467 -33.15 4.54 13.79
CA HIS A 467 -32.04 4.40 12.83
C HIS A 467 -30.65 4.60 13.47
N GLU A 468 -29.58 4.11 12.83
CA GLU A 468 -28.18 4.11 13.34
C GLU A 468 -27.62 5.50 13.67
N TYR A 469 -28.14 6.55 13.03
CA TYR A 469 -27.70 7.93 13.25
C TYR A 469 -28.65 8.75 14.13
N SER A 470 -29.61 8.11 14.81
CA SER A 470 -30.56 8.82 15.66
C SER A 470 -29.95 9.17 17.01
N THR A 471 -30.41 10.28 17.58
CA THR A 471 -30.17 10.62 18.97
C THR A 471 -31.41 10.23 19.77
N ILE A 472 -31.20 9.61 20.94
CA ILE A 472 -32.28 9.24 21.85
C ILE A 472 -32.37 10.35 22.90
N VAL A 473 -33.55 10.94 23.05
CA VAL A 473 -33.79 11.95 24.10
C VAL A 473 -33.50 11.31 25.46
N GLY A 474 -32.69 11.99 26.28
CA GLY A 474 -32.25 11.48 27.58
C GLY A 474 -30.95 10.65 27.57
N ILE A 475 -30.31 10.46 26.41
CA ILE A 475 -28.97 9.84 26.30
C ILE A 475 -27.99 10.85 25.70
N GLN A 476 -26.79 10.95 26.26
CA GLN A 476 -25.75 11.86 25.79
C GLN A 476 -25.16 11.45 24.44
N GLU A 477 -24.88 10.16 24.25
CA GLU A 477 -24.27 9.58 23.05
C GLU A 477 -25.31 9.31 21.96
N SER A 478 -24.87 9.42 20.70
CA SER A 478 -25.64 8.96 19.54
C SER A 478 -25.67 7.43 19.46
N VAL A 479 -26.66 6.87 18.75
CA VAL A 479 -26.74 5.43 18.50
C VAL A 479 -25.46 4.89 17.84
N HIS A 480 -24.89 5.63 16.90
CA HIS A 480 -23.63 5.28 16.26
C HIS A 480 -22.47 5.20 17.25
N GLU A 481 -22.36 6.16 18.18
CA GLU A 481 -21.34 6.15 19.23
C GLU A 481 -21.52 4.98 20.19
N ILE A 482 -22.76 4.64 20.55
CA ILE A 482 -23.08 3.44 21.36
C ILE A 482 -22.60 2.18 20.63
N LEU A 483 -22.91 2.02 19.34
CA LEU A 483 -22.44 0.87 18.55
C LEU A 483 -20.89 0.82 18.47
N MET A 484 -20.23 1.96 18.33
CA MET A 484 -18.77 2.05 18.32
C MET A 484 -18.15 1.75 19.69
N ASN A 485 -18.83 2.08 20.78
CA ASN A 485 -18.41 1.75 22.13
C ASN A 485 -18.60 0.25 22.42
N LEU A 486 -19.72 -0.34 22.02
CA LEU A 486 -19.96 -1.79 22.09
C LEU A 486 -18.90 -2.58 21.32
N LYS A 487 -18.45 -2.09 20.16
CA LYS A 487 -17.36 -2.70 19.36
C LYS A 487 -16.02 -2.75 20.10
N LYS A 488 -15.76 -1.86 21.07
CA LYS A 488 -14.50 -1.82 21.83
C LYS A 488 -14.44 -2.86 22.94
N ILE A 489 -15.61 -3.38 23.37
CA ILE A 489 -15.69 -4.33 24.48
C ILE A 489 -14.98 -5.63 24.11
N VAL A 490 -14.04 -6.03 24.96
CA VAL A 490 -13.27 -7.26 24.78
C VAL A 490 -13.95 -8.38 25.56
N LEU A 491 -14.31 -9.44 24.85
CA LEU A 491 -14.97 -10.62 25.40
C LEU A 491 -14.06 -11.85 25.31
N ARG A 492 -14.12 -12.68 26.35
CA ARG A 492 -13.50 -14.01 26.38
C ARG A 492 -14.61 -15.05 26.49
N SER A 493 -14.64 -16.02 25.59
CA SER A 493 -15.59 -17.14 25.68
C SER A 493 -15.07 -18.38 24.96
N ASN A 494 -15.58 -19.54 25.34
CA ASN A 494 -15.41 -20.79 24.57
C ASN A 494 -16.73 -21.19 23.90
N LEU A 495 -17.35 -20.23 23.19
CA LEU A 495 -18.65 -20.38 22.57
C LEU A 495 -18.57 -21.17 21.25
N TYR A 496 -19.50 -22.11 21.04
CA TYR A 496 -19.82 -22.65 19.72
C TYR A 496 -21.09 -21.97 19.18
N GLY A 497 -20.97 -21.21 18.09
CA GLY A 497 -22.10 -20.53 17.44
C GLY A 497 -22.34 -19.09 17.90
N THR A 498 -23.61 -18.72 18.11
CA THR A 498 -24.01 -17.37 18.54
C THR A 498 -24.73 -17.42 19.88
N CYS A 499 -24.53 -16.38 20.69
CA CYS A 499 -25.12 -16.24 22.02
C CYS A 499 -25.80 -14.89 22.16
N ASP A 500 -26.92 -14.84 22.88
CA ASP A 500 -27.59 -13.59 23.21
C ASP A 500 -27.10 -13.05 24.56
N ALA A 501 -27.02 -11.72 24.65
CA ALA A 501 -26.76 -10.96 25.86
C ALA A 501 -27.66 -9.72 25.87
N SER A 502 -27.77 -9.03 27.00
CA SER A 502 -28.61 -7.83 27.08
C SER A 502 -28.08 -6.79 28.06
N ILE A 503 -28.34 -5.52 27.77
CA ILE A 503 -28.14 -4.39 28.67
C ILE A 503 -29.52 -3.86 29.04
N CYS A 504 -29.81 -3.76 30.34
CA CYS A 504 -31.08 -3.26 30.86
C CYS A 504 -30.81 -2.34 32.06
N VAL A 505 -30.75 -1.03 31.82
CA VAL A 505 -30.40 -0.03 32.84
C VAL A 505 -31.45 1.08 32.89
N LYS A 506 -31.75 1.56 34.10
CA LYS A 506 -32.64 2.70 34.35
C LYS A 506 -31.82 3.94 34.70
N GLY A 507 -32.04 5.04 33.98
CA GLY A 507 -31.37 6.32 34.24
C GLY A 507 -31.97 7.11 35.41
N PRO A 508 -31.34 8.24 35.80
CA PRO A 508 -30.09 8.78 35.26
C PRO A 508 -28.84 8.07 35.81
N GLY A 509 -27.79 7.93 34.98
CA GLY A 509 -26.56 7.23 35.37
C GLY A 509 -25.66 6.84 34.18
N TYR A 510 -24.47 6.32 34.49
CA TYR A 510 -23.52 5.81 33.48
C TYR A 510 -23.78 4.33 33.21
N VAL A 511 -23.72 3.94 31.94
CA VAL A 511 -23.82 2.56 31.47
C VAL A 511 -22.43 2.12 30.99
N THR A 512 -21.93 1.06 31.59
CA THR A 512 -20.60 0.49 31.33
C THR A 512 -20.72 -0.97 30.90
N ALA A 513 -19.59 -1.57 30.48
CA ALA A 513 -19.56 -2.99 30.13
C ALA A 513 -19.97 -3.92 31.28
N GLN A 514 -19.82 -3.49 32.54
CA GLN A 514 -20.30 -4.25 33.70
C GLN A 514 -21.82 -4.47 33.69
N ASP A 515 -22.59 -3.59 33.05
CA ASP A 515 -24.06 -3.66 33.02
C ASP A 515 -24.58 -4.65 31.96
N ILE A 516 -23.69 -5.32 31.23
CA ILE A 516 -24.04 -6.36 30.27
C ILE A 516 -24.36 -7.66 31.02
N ILE A 517 -25.62 -8.09 30.90
CA ILE A 517 -26.08 -9.39 31.35
C ILE A 517 -25.72 -10.40 30.27
N SER A 518 -24.68 -11.20 30.52
CA SER A 518 -24.21 -12.26 29.64
C SER A 518 -24.22 -13.63 30.34
N PRO A 519 -24.30 -14.75 29.60
CA PRO A 519 -24.26 -16.08 30.18
C PRO A 519 -22.91 -16.40 30.84
N PRO A 520 -22.84 -17.37 31.78
CA PRO A 520 -21.65 -17.63 32.61
C PRO A 520 -20.40 -18.09 31.85
N TYR A 521 -20.53 -18.48 30.58
CA TYR A 521 -19.42 -18.88 29.70
C TYR A 521 -18.88 -17.73 28.84
N VAL A 522 -19.43 -16.52 28.98
CA VAL A 522 -18.91 -15.28 28.38
C VAL A 522 -18.39 -14.39 29.50
N GLU A 523 -17.10 -14.09 29.45
CA GLU A 523 -16.42 -13.22 30.40
C GLU A 523 -16.11 -11.88 29.71
N ILE A 524 -16.40 -10.79 30.41
CA ILE A 524 -16.05 -9.42 29.99
C ILE A 524 -14.69 -9.10 30.60
N VAL A 525 -13.71 -8.80 29.75
CA VAL A 525 -12.32 -8.61 30.19
C VAL A 525 -12.12 -7.23 30.81
N ASP A 526 -12.76 -6.21 30.23
CA ASP A 526 -12.74 -4.84 30.74
C ASP A 526 -14.15 -4.38 31.08
N ASN A 527 -14.45 -4.36 32.38
CA ASN A 527 -15.75 -3.95 32.91
C ASN A 527 -15.95 -2.43 32.92
N THR A 528 -14.88 -1.65 32.72
CA THR A 528 -14.91 -0.17 32.82
C THR A 528 -15.23 0.52 31.51
N GLN A 529 -15.26 -0.22 30.39
CA GLN A 529 -15.51 0.33 29.08
C GLN A 529 -16.88 1.04 29.05
N HIS A 530 -16.83 2.36 28.84
CA HIS A 530 -18.00 3.22 28.75
C HIS A 530 -18.86 2.85 27.53
N ILE A 531 -20.18 2.78 27.71
CA ILE A 531 -21.16 2.50 26.66
C ILE A 531 -21.98 3.76 26.38
N ALA A 532 -22.69 4.27 27.39
CA ALA A 532 -23.60 5.41 27.27
C ALA A 532 -23.82 6.13 28.62
N SER A 533 -24.31 7.37 28.59
CA SER A 533 -24.64 8.21 29.74
C SER A 533 -26.12 8.63 29.65
N LEU A 534 -26.93 8.20 30.63
CA LEU A 534 -28.36 8.51 30.71
C LEU A 534 -28.56 9.79 31.53
N THR A 535 -29.04 10.86 30.91
CA THR A 535 -29.26 12.17 31.54
C THR A 535 -30.65 12.33 32.16
N GLU A 536 -31.62 11.52 31.71
CA GLU A 536 -33.02 11.53 32.15
C GLU A 536 -33.43 10.17 32.75
N PRO A 537 -34.56 10.07 33.48
CA PRO A 537 -35.08 8.81 34.02
C PRO A 537 -35.69 7.93 32.92
N ILE A 538 -34.83 7.43 32.03
CA ILE A 538 -35.19 6.60 30.88
C ILE A 538 -34.70 5.16 31.06
N ASP A 539 -35.49 4.22 30.57
CA ASP A 539 -35.11 2.81 30.53
C ASP A 539 -34.40 2.51 29.20
N LEU A 540 -33.12 2.12 29.26
CA LEU A 540 -32.33 1.68 28.12
C LEU A 540 -32.25 0.14 28.10
N CYS A 541 -32.81 -0.45 27.04
CA CYS A 541 -32.75 -1.89 26.79
C CYS A 541 -32.12 -2.16 25.41
N ILE A 542 -31.00 -2.90 25.40
CA ILE A 542 -30.31 -3.32 24.17
C ILE A 542 -30.09 -4.83 24.23
N ARG A 543 -30.60 -5.57 23.25
CA ARG A 543 -30.28 -6.98 23.04
C ARG A 543 -29.04 -7.08 22.15
N LEU A 544 -28.09 -7.91 22.55
CA LEU A 544 -26.80 -8.08 21.91
C LEU A 544 -26.66 -9.52 21.42
N GLN A 545 -26.02 -9.71 20.28
CA GLN A 545 -25.63 -11.04 19.79
C GLN A 545 -24.11 -11.14 19.73
N ILE A 546 -23.57 -12.13 20.41
CA ILE A 546 -22.14 -12.42 20.56
C ILE A 546 -21.81 -13.63 19.68
N GLU A 547 -20.72 -13.55 18.91
CA GLU A 547 -20.25 -14.62 18.03
C GLU A 547 -18.76 -14.87 18.30
N ARG A 548 -18.32 -16.13 18.19
CA ARG A 548 -16.90 -16.50 18.15
C ARG A 548 -16.55 -16.94 16.73
N ASN A 549 -15.53 -16.34 16.13
CA ASN A 549 -15.12 -16.66 14.76
C ASN A 549 -13.65 -16.29 14.52
N ARG A 550 -13.17 -16.37 13.27
CA ARG A 550 -11.81 -15.95 12.85
C ARG A 550 -11.85 -14.71 11.98
N GLY A 551 -10.79 -13.92 12.05
CA GLY A 551 -10.52 -12.80 11.15
C GLY A 551 -11.50 -11.63 11.28
N TYR A 552 -11.70 -10.93 10.17
CA TYR A 552 -12.57 -9.75 10.08
C TYR A 552 -13.74 -10.02 9.16
N ARG A 553 -14.97 -9.77 9.63
CA ARG A 553 -16.18 -9.92 8.83
C ARG A 553 -16.97 -8.62 8.81
N ILE A 554 -16.93 -7.94 7.66
CA ILE A 554 -17.85 -6.84 7.36
C ILE A 554 -19.18 -7.46 6.93
N LYS A 555 -20.22 -7.35 7.75
CA LYS A 555 -21.57 -7.72 7.32
C LYS A 555 -22.17 -6.51 6.59
N SER A 556 -22.60 -6.70 5.34
CA SER A 556 -23.33 -5.66 4.61
C SER A 556 -24.65 -5.34 5.32
N PRO A 557 -25.13 -4.08 5.30
CA PRO A 557 -26.47 -3.73 5.75
C PRO A 557 -27.48 -4.27 4.73
N ASN A 558 -27.69 -5.59 4.68
CA ASN A 558 -28.88 -6.12 4.05
C ASN A 558 -30.07 -5.68 4.91
N ASN A 559 -31.17 -5.27 4.26
CA ASN A 559 -32.41 -4.83 4.90
C ASN A 559 -32.95 -5.88 5.88
N PHE A 560 -32.51 -5.86 7.14
CA PHE A 560 -33.11 -6.64 8.20
C PHE A 560 -34.38 -5.90 8.63
N GLN A 561 -35.55 -6.45 8.30
CA GLN A 561 -36.87 -5.92 8.66
C GLN A 561 -37.14 -5.89 10.18
N ASP A 562 -36.15 -6.24 11.02
CA ASP A 562 -36.31 -6.56 12.44
C ASP A 562 -35.69 -5.53 13.41
N GLY A 563 -35.28 -4.34 12.92
CA GLY A 563 -34.75 -3.27 13.79
C GLY A 563 -33.41 -3.61 14.49
N SER A 564 -32.66 -4.56 13.94
CA SER A 564 -31.34 -4.97 14.44
C SER A 564 -30.21 -4.31 13.65
N TYR A 565 -29.22 -3.78 14.35
CA TYR A 565 -28.06 -3.08 13.79
C TYR A 565 -26.83 -4.00 13.79
N PRO A 566 -26.19 -4.25 12.63
CA PRO A 566 -24.96 -5.02 12.57
C PRO A 566 -23.79 -4.20 13.12
N ILE A 567 -22.95 -4.85 13.93
CA ILE A 567 -21.67 -4.30 14.38
C ILE A 567 -20.57 -5.03 13.62
N ASP A 568 -19.63 -4.27 13.07
CA ASP A 568 -18.44 -4.81 12.40
C ASP A 568 -17.69 -5.77 13.33
N ALA A 569 -17.67 -7.04 12.97
CA ALA A 569 -17.13 -8.09 13.82
C ALA A 569 -15.61 -8.20 13.64
N VAL A 570 -14.88 -7.87 14.71
CA VAL A 570 -13.41 -7.99 14.80
C VAL A 570 -13.09 -9.18 15.70
N PHE A 571 -12.87 -10.35 15.10
CA PHE A 571 -12.58 -11.59 15.85
C PHE A 571 -11.08 -11.81 16.07
N MET A 572 -10.29 -10.74 16.15
CA MET A 572 -8.82 -10.82 16.19
C MET A 572 -8.31 -10.46 17.60
N PRO A 573 -8.02 -11.46 18.47
CA PRO A 573 -7.53 -11.20 19.83
C PRO A 573 -6.05 -10.78 19.86
N VAL A 574 -5.23 -11.27 18.90
CA VAL A 574 -3.85 -10.80 18.72
C VAL A 574 -3.86 -9.51 17.90
N ARG A 575 -3.35 -8.44 18.50
CA ARG A 575 -3.26 -7.09 17.89
C ARG A 575 -2.00 -6.94 17.05
N ASN A 576 -0.90 -7.53 17.51
CA ASN A 576 0.36 -7.51 16.80
C ASN A 576 1.19 -8.75 17.14
N ALA A 577 2.06 -9.15 16.22
CA ALA A 577 3.05 -10.20 16.40
C ALA A 577 4.31 -9.84 15.61
N ASN A 578 5.44 -9.72 16.29
CA ASN A 578 6.75 -9.47 15.69
C ASN A 578 7.68 -10.65 15.95
N HIS A 579 8.69 -10.81 15.10
CA HIS A 579 9.73 -11.79 15.32
C HIS A 579 11.10 -11.20 14.98
N SER A 580 12.12 -11.61 15.73
CA SER A 580 13.52 -11.32 15.42
C SER A 580 14.35 -12.59 15.63
N ILE A 581 15.46 -12.68 14.90
CA ILE A 581 16.33 -13.84 14.94
C ILE A 581 17.71 -13.36 15.37
N HIS A 582 18.22 -13.98 16.43
CA HIS A 582 19.55 -13.72 16.92
C HIS A 582 20.36 -15.00 16.76
N SER A 583 21.51 -14.91 16.11
CA SER A 583 22.44 -16.03 16.02
C SER A 583 23.43 -15.99 17.18
N TYR A 584 23.67 -17.13 17.80
CA TYR A 584 24.65 -17.29 18.88
C TYR A 584 25.57 -18.48 18.59
N GLY A 585 26.87 -18.33 18.82
CA GLY A 585 27.84 -19.42 18.67
C GLY A 585 29.29 -18.93 18.66
N ASN A 586 30.18 -19.72 19.26
CA ASN A 586 31.62 -19.53 19.24
C ASN A 586 32.25 -20.69 18.44
N GLY A 587 32.51 -20.49 17.14
CA GLY A 587 33.03 -21.53 16.24
C GLY A 587 32.07 -21.97 15.11
N ASP A 588 32.22 -23.21 14.64
CA ASP A 588 31.56 -23.79 13.44
C ASP A 588 30.07 -24.21 13.63
N GLU A 589 29.52 -24.11 14.84
CA GLU A 589 28.09 -24.32 15.11
C GLU A 589 27.42 -22.99 15.51
N LYS A 590 26.70 -22.38 14.57
CA LYS A 590 25.81 -21.24 14.84
C LYS A 590 24.41 -21.76 15.17
N GLN A 591 23.89 -21.42 16.34
CA GLN A 591 22.50 -21.65 16.72
C GLN A 591 21.67 -20.38 16.45
N GLU A 592 20.44 -20.54 16.00
CA GLU A 592 19.48 -19.45 15.79
C GLU A 592 18.48 -19.44 16.95
N ILE A 593 18.28 -18.27 17.57
CA ILE A 593 17.26 -18.02 18.60
C ILE A 593 16.20 -17.13 17.99
N LEU A 594 14.97 -17.63 17.92
CA LEU A 594 13.79 -16.89 17.49
C LEU A 594 13.15 -16.21 18.71
N PHE A 595 13.09 -14.88 18.69
CA PHE A 595 12.32 -14.09 19.63
C PHE A 595 10.96 -13.76 19.01
N LEU A 596 9.89 -13.99 19.76
CA LEU A 596 8.52 -13.67 19.37
C LEU A 596 7.93 -12.68 20.35
N GLU A 597 7.51 -11.53 19.84
CA GLU A 597 6.79 -10.50 20.61
C GLU A 597 5.31 -10.56 20.21
N ILE A 598 4.42 -10.81 21.17
CA ILE A 598 3.00 -11.03 20.93
C ILE A 598 2.19 -10.07 21.80
N TRP A 599 1.36 -9.24 21.17
CA TRP A 599 0.46 -8.31 21.86
C TRP A 599 -0.99 -8.74 21.68
N THR A 600 -1.70 -8.97 22.78
CA THR A 600 -3.12 -9.35 22.78
C THR A 600 -4.00 -8.25 23.36
N ASN A 601 -5.30 -8.32 23.11
CA ASN A 601 -6.29 -7.42 23.71
C ASN A 601 -6.75 -7.86 25.12
N GLY A 602 -6.12 -8.89 25.70
CA GLY A 602 -6.47 -9.42 27.02
C GLY A 602 -7.48 -10.58 27.02
N SER A 603 -8.22 -10.86 25.93
CA SER A 603 -9.13 -12.03 25.89
C SER A 603 -8.40 -13.37 25.84
N LEU A 604 -7.15 -13.36 25.39
CA LEU A 604 -6.25 -14.49 25.32
C LEU A 604 -4.86 -14.04 25.79
N THR A 605 -4.19 -14.88 26.57
CA THR A 605 -2.80 -14.59 26.96
C THR A 605 -1.85 -14.86 25.77
N PRO A 606 -0.69 -14.17 25.69
CA PRO A 606 0.31 -14.45 24.65
C PRO A 606 0.72 -15.93 24.56
N LYS A 607 0.79 -16.62 25.71
CA LYS A 607 1.13 -18.04 25.77
C LYS A 607 0.03 -18.92 25.18
N GLU A 608 -1.23 -18.67 25.53
CA GLU A 608 -2.37 -19.39 24.96
C GLU A 608 -2.48 -19.13 23.44
N ALA A 609 -2.27 -17.89 23.01
CA ALA A 609 -2.23 -17.52 21.59
C ALA A 609 -1.17 -18.30 20.82
N PHE A 610 0.04 -18.40 21.40
CA PHE A 610 1.12 -19.19 20.81
C PHE A 610 0.77 -20.68 20.72
N HIS A 611 0.17 -21.27 21.75
CA HIS A 611 -0.25 -22.67 21.74
C HIS A 611 -1.35 -22.94 20.70
N GLU A 612 -2.35 -22.06 20.60
CA GLU A 612 -3.43 -22.18 19.61
C GLU A 612 -2.91 -22.05 18.18
N ALA A 613 -2.06 -21.05 17.92
CA ALA A 613 -1.39 -20.87 16.63
C ALA A 613 -0.53 -22.10 16.25
N SER A 614 0.22 -22.64 17.20
CA SER A 614 1.05 -23.84 16.99
C SER A 614 0.20 -25.06 16.63
N ARG A 615 -0.91 -25.27 17.36
CA ARG A 615 -1.83 -26.38 17.07
C ARG A 615 -2.45 -26.24 15.69
N ASN A 616 -2.96 -25.05 15.34
CA ASN A 616 -3.53 -24.79 14.01
C ASN A 616 -2.53 -25.08 12.89
N LEU A 617 -1.26 -24.73 13.09
CA LEU A 617 -0.19 -25.05 12.13
C LEU A 617 0.09 -26.55 12.05
N ILE A 618 0.16 -27.25 13.18
CA ILE A 618 0.36 -28.70 13.19
C ILE A 618 -0.81 -29.40 12.48
N ASP A 619 -2.05 -29.03 12.81
CA ASP A 619 -3.26 -29.59 12.21
C ASP A 619 -3.31 -29.36 10.70
N LEU A 620 -2.77 -28.24 10.22
CA LEU A 620 -2.62 -27.97 8.79
C LEU A 620 -1.67 -28.97 8.11
N PHE A 621 -0.64 -29.46 8.80
CA PHE A 621 0.35 -30.38 8.26
C PHE A 621 0.01 -31.87 8.47
N ILE A 622 -0.84 -32.22 9.43
CA ILE A 622 -1.25 -33.62 9.72
C ILE A 622 -1.71 -34.38 8.46
N PRO A 623 -2.56 -33.83 7.58
CA PRO A 623 -3.04 -34.56 6.39
C PRO A 623 -1.93 -35.05 5.46
N PHE A 624 -0.78 -34.38 5.43
CA PHE A 624 0.34 -34.76 4.57
C PHE A 624 1.18 -35.92 5.13
N PHE A 625 1.04 -36.22 6.44
CA PHE A 625 1.72 -37.36 7.06
C PHE A 625 0.98 -38.69 6.85
N HIS A 626 -0.30 -38.64 6.47
CA HIS A 626 -1.15 -39.83 6.33
C HIS A 626 -1.39 -40.27 4.87
N THR A 627 -0.58 -39.78 3.92
CA THR A 627 -0.73 -40.08 2.48
C THR A 627 -0.05 -41.39 2.03
N GLU A 628 0.55 -42.16 2.93
CA GLU A 628 1.10 -43.49 2.65
C GLU A 628 0.29 -44.55 3.42
N GLU A 629 -0.69 -45.16 2.74
CA GLU A 629 -1.22 -46.53 2.93
C GLU A 629 -2.66 -46.67 2.38
N GLU A 630 -2.86 -46.42 1.09
CA GLU A 630 -3.91 -47.13 0.34
C GLU A 630 -3.22 -48.10 -0.62
N ASN A 631 -2.96 -49.31 -0.13
CA ASN A 631 -2.52 -50.44 -0.95
C ASN A 631 -3.63 -50.77 -1.97
N PHE A 632 -3.46 -50.32 -3.21
CA PHE A 632 -4.21 -50.85 -4.35
C PHE A 632 -3.81 -52.32 -4.53
N HIS A 633 -4.70 -53.25 -4.15
CA HIS A 633 -4.65 -54.62 -4.61
C HIS A 633 -4.83 -54.64 -6.13
N LEU A 634 -3.73 -54.86 -6.86
CA LEU A 634 -3.75 -55.17 -8.28
C LEU A 634 -3.77 -56.69 -8.44
N ASP A 635 -4.84 -57.17 -9.06
CA ASP A 635 -5.03 -58.57 -9.46
C ASP A 635 -3.96 -58.96 -10.48
N ASP A 636 -3.24 -60.04 -10.19
CA ASP A 636 -2.05 -60.49 -10.90
C ASP A 636 -2.49 -61.50 -11.98
N ASN A 637 -2.69 -61.06 -13.22
CA ASN A 637 -2.73 -61.93 -14.41
C ASN A 637 -2.71 -61.13 -15.73
N GLN A 638 -1.53 -60.88 -16.29
CA GLN A 638 -1.15 -61.12 -17.70
C GLN A 638 0.26 -60.56 -18.06
N PRO A 639 0.94 -61.13 -19.07
CA PRO A 639 2.40 -61.08 -19.18
C PRO A 639 2.94 -59.79 -19.82
N LYS A 640 4.11 -59.34 -19.33
CA LYS A 640 4.88 -58.20 -19.83
C LYS A 640 5.29 -58.35 -21.30
N PRO A 641 5.12 -57.32 -22.14
CA PRO A 641 5.99 -57.07 -23.28
C PRO A 641 7.02 -55.96 -22.97
N ALA A 642 8.10 -56.01 -23.75
CA ALA A 642 9.39 -55.39 -23.52
C ALA A 642 9.44 -53.85 -23.67
N HIS A 643 10.35 -53.27 -22.88
CA HIS A 643 11.03 -51.97 -23.01
C HIS A 643 10.46 -50.95 -24.00
N VAL A 644 9.74 -49.97 -23.45
CA VAL A 644 9.82 -48.57 -23.90
C VAL A 644 10.29 -47.74 -22.71
N ARG A 645 11.38 -47.02 -22.92
CA ARG A 645 11.98 -46.07 -21.99
C ARG A 645 11.02 -44.87 -21.87
N HIS A 646 10.18 -44.89 -20.85
CA HIS A 646 9.50 -43.69 -20.39
C HIS A 646 10.39 -43.01 -19.35
N ASP A 647 10.85 -41.80 -19.67
CA ASP A 647 11.28 -40.83 -18.68
C ASP A 647 10.07 -40.52 -17.79
N SER A 648 10.08 -41.06 -16.58
CA SER A 648 9.03 -40.87 -15.59
C SER A 648 9.46 -39.82 -14.57
N ASP A 649 8.65 -38.75 -14.55
CA ASP A 649 8.18 -38.07 -13.35
C ASP A 649 9.09 -37.01 -12.70
N LEU A 650 9.17 -35.90 -13.44
CA LEU A 650 9.24 -34.55 -12.88
C LEU A 650 7.92 -34.26 -12.14
N ILE A 651 7.87 -34.49 -10.82
CA ILE A 651 6.79 -33.98 -9.97
C ILE A 651 6.98 -32.46 -9.85
N ILE A 652 6.29 -31.70 -10.71
CA ILE A 652 6.08 -30.26 -10.51
C ILE A 652 4.88 -30.12 -9.57
N GLU A 653 5.13 -29.95 -8.27
CA GLU A 653 4.12 -29.49 -7.34
C GLU A 653 3.76 -28.02 -7.64
N LYS A 654 2.64 -27.83 -8.35
CA LYS A 654 1.91 -26.55 -8.39
C LYS A 654 1.17 -26.38 -7.06
N ILE A 655 1.80 -25.72 -6.10
CA ILE A 655 1.11 -25.26 -4.88
C ILE A 655 0.24 -24.05 -5.24
N LEU A 656 -1.07 -24.28 -5.28
CA LEU A 656 -2.10 -23.28 -5.55
C LEU A 656 -2.50 -22.58 -4.23
N PHE A 657 -1.85 -21.46 -3.88
CA PHE A 657 -2.33 -20.63 -2.78
C PHE A 657 -3.54 -19.80 -3.23
N LYS A 658 -4.74 -20.20 -2.79
CA LYS A 658 -5.95 -19.36 -2.79
C LYS A 658 -5.65 -18.06 -2.05
N ARG A 659 -5.76 -16.94 -2.77
CA ARG A 659 -5.44 -15.58 -2.33
C ARG A 659 -6.71 -14.91 -1.78
N THR A 660 -6.82 -14.79 -0.46
CA THR A 660 -7.85 -13.97 0.20
C THR A 660 -7.22 -12.73 0.82
N SER A 661 -7.46 -11.60 0.14
CA SER A 661 -7.46 -10.18 0.53
C SER A 661 -6.59 -9.60 1.65
N LEU A 662 -5.84 -8.56 1.23
CA LEU A 662 -5.71 -7.20 1.79
C LEU A 662 -5.29 -7.00 3.26
N SER A 663 -4.17 -6.30 3.41
CA SER A 663 -3.97 -5.31 4.49
C SER A 663 -3.18 -4.13 3.91
N PHE A 664 -3.79 -2.96 3.95
CA PHE A 664 -3.19 -1.67 3.59
C PHE A 664 -2.12 -1.28 4.63
N VAL A 665 -0.95 -0.84 4.18
CA VAL A 665 -0.01 -0.06 4.98
C VAL A 665 0.41 1.15 4.15
N TRP A 666 0.17 2.34 4.68
CA TRP A 666 0.70 3.59 4.16
C TRP A 666 2.22 3.60 4.40
N GLY A 667 3.01 3.59 3.33
CA GLY A 667 4.46 3.76 3.38
C GLY A 667 4.86 5.12 2.82
N LEU A 668 5.16 6.08 3.71
CA LEU A 668 6.04 7.19 3.39
C LEU A 668 7.41 6.62 2.97
N HIS A 669 8.00 7.24 1.96
CA HIS A 669 9.32 6.92 1.43
C HIS A 669 10.41 6.82 2.52
N SER A 670 11.01 5.63 2.66
CA SER A 670 12.39 5.46 3.10
C SER A 670 13.15 4.72 2.00
N GLY A 671 14.15 5.39 1.44
CA GLY A 671 14.88 4.94 0.26
C GLY A 671 15.75 3.70 0.50
N TRP A 672 15.90 2.92 -0.57
CA TRP A 672 16.99 1.98 -0.74
C TRP A 672 18.31 2.75 -0.85
N ASN A 673 19.24 2.45 0.06
CA ASN A 673 20.60 2.95 0.05
C ASN A 673 21.35 2.36 -1.15
N LYS A 674 21.60 3.18 -2.18
CA LYS A 674 22.70 2.98 -3.12
C LYS A 674 23.78 3.94 -2.66
N ASP A 675 24.72 3.47 -1.84
CA ASP A 675 26.07 4.03 -1.66
C ASP A 675 26.81 3.23 -0.57
N THR A 676 27.26 2.02 -0.91
CA THR A 676 28.42 1.36 -0.29
C THR A 676 29.03 0.37 -1.30
N PHE A 677 29.60 0.92 -2.38
CA PHE A 677 30.75 0.32 -3.05
C PHE A 677 31.89 1.33 -2.94
N GLY A 678 32.77 1.06 -1.99
CA GLY A 678 33.93 1.86 -1.65
C GLY A 678 34.99 0.98 -1.01
N CYS A 679 35.37 -0.08 -1.73
CA CYS A 679 36.71 -0.65 -1.92
C CYS A 679 36.58 -2.03 -2.57
#